data_AF-A0A062X4Q8-F1
#
_entry.id   AF-A0A062X4Q8-F1
#
_cell.length_a   1.000
_cell.length_b   1.000
_cell.length_c   1.000
_cell.angle_alpha   90.00
_cell.angle_beta   90.00
_cell.angle_gamma   90.00
#
_symmetry.space_group_name_H-M   'P 1'
#
loop_
_entity.id
_entity.type
_entity.pdbx_description
1 polymer ?
#
loop_
_entity_poly.entity_id
_entity_poly.type
_entity_poly.pdbx_seq_one_letter_code
_entity_poly.pdbx_strand_id
1 'polypeptide(L)'
;MRTENKRDGTASQPRRYSNGRHARTRARRHRIGGLLLTLTVALMTGALTGPARAQAPTIIEDSAIGTGLNQVSYTGTWTRCTGCIAGPLDDGFRYSSTYGSVASFQFIGTRVTIFGVKGPWSGQAAISIDGSTPELVDTFATVAVASSIFTSNTLTAGTHTVQITNLHQRNAASRGYDVAFDRAEAINEVAPPPPTPPVPTALTIEDTTIGTGTNQVSYSTGWTKCTGCITSPNNSFYYSATAGAVATIRFSGTQINIYGAKGPIGGFSTIRLDGGQPVNVDTYAPTSSITLFYSSDKLAAGTHTLTLTNTGQRNTSSQGNNVGFDRAEVTTGANPPPAPPSYAGPRSGKGWLTGTYPDPVMNQQNLEAFCTWRGAPCDFTLLYTTRNSWANVSQPVDLLRTFANWPGRLIISIPPFPEHIGASNATCATGAYDEYWKTFGRVLNAYGRQNSYLRIAWEGNGDWYEWSATNPKDYVNCWRHVADAINSTAEPDPTLCWCLNAHYSQNPPSHNPMDMYPGDAWVDGVGLDAYDHWPPSRTKAEFDAQANAPGGLNYWFNFARAHNKLFGVGEWGVVSTSGNNGGGDNANYIQWMYDWFVAHAGKGLAYEYYFNNCDPNNVGSNLYRPLSATCLYLNRQAGARYKQLYSGQ
;
A
#
# COMPACT_ATOMS: atom_id res chain seq x y z
N MET A 1 5.80 42.28 -54.59
CA MET A 1 5.59 43.59 -53.94
C MET A 1 6.16 43.50 -52.53
N ARG A 2 7.16 44.35 -52.24
CA ARG A 2 7.81 44.74 -50.96
C ARG A 2 8.18 43.63 -49.95
N THR A 3 9.42 43.44 -49.49
CA THR A 3 10.72 44.13 -49.67
C THR A 3 11.81 43.25 -49.03
N GLU A 4 12.91 43.08 -49.76
CA GLU A 4 14.34 43.06 -49.35
C GLU A 4 14.85 42.11 -48.24
N ASN A 5 15.71 41.11 -48.53
CA ASN A 5 17.16 41.13 -48.89
C ASN A 5 18.14 41.57 -47.78
N LYS A 6 19.04 40.63 -47.39
CA LYS A 6 20.52 40.76 -47.34
C LYS A 6 21.11 39.39 -46.92
N ARG A 7 21.84 38.68 -47.81
CA ARG A 7 23.29 38.77 -48.12
C ARG A 7 24.18 38.37 -46.94
N ASP A 8 25.32 37.72 -47.08
CA ASP A 8 26.00 36.90 -48.11
C ASP A 8 27.42 36.66 -47.55
N GLY A 9 27.98 35.49 -47.81
CA GLY A 9 29.44 35.31 -48.00
C GLY A 9 30.32 35.12 -46.75
N THR A 10 31.42 34.38 -46.79
CA THR A 10 32.05 33.61 -47.89
C THR A 10 33.18 32.75 -47.30
N ALA A 11 33.27 31.52 -47.81
CA ALA A 11 34.45 30.72 -48.17
C ALA A 11 35.82 30.92 -47.48
N SER A 12 36.42 29.81 -47.04
CA SER A 12 37.68 29.30 -47.65
C SER A 12 38.00 27.85 -47.23
N GLN A 13 38.07 26.97 -48.22
CA GLN A 13 38.83 25.69 -48.29
C GLN A 13 40.14 25.99 -49.06
N PRO A 14 41.10 25.08 -49.39
CA PRO A 14 41.07 23.59 -49.34
C PRO A 14 42.43 22.89 -49.00
N ARG A 15 42.43 21.54 -49.12
CA ARG A 15 43.48 20.58 -49.63
C ARG A 15 43.79 19.47 -48.59
N ARG A 16 43.88 18.17 -48.91
CA ARG A 16 43.95 17.41 -50.18
C ARG A 16 43.67 15.90 -49.89
N TYR A 17 42.95 15.22 -50.81
CA TYR A 17 43.14 13.89 -51.44
C TYR A 17 43.96 12.78 -50.71
N SER A 18 43.69 11.47 -50.77
CA SER A 18 42.69 10.60 -51.43
C SER A 18 43.02 9.12 -51.14
N ASN A 19 42.00 8.23 -51.21
CA ASN A 19 42.01 6.79 -51.61
C ASN A 19 42.98 5.82 -50.87
N GLY A 20 42.63 4.63 -50.38
CA GLY A 20 41.54 3.69 -50.64
C GLY A 20 42.13 2.27 -50.78
N ARG A 21 41.50 1.24 -50.17
CA ARG A 21 41.38 -0.18 -50.59
C ARG A 21 41.61 -1.27 -49.50
N HIS A 22 40.60 -2.15 -49.47
CA HIS A 22 40.59 -3.63 -49.42
C HIS A 22 40.93 -4.44 -48.16
N ALA A 23 40.06 -5.44 -48.00
CA ALA A 23 39.99 -6.50 -47.01
C ALA A 23 41.04 -7.61 -47.20
N ARG A 24 41.42 -8.29 -46.11
CA ARG A 24 41.17 -9.74 -45.84
C ARG A 24 42.02 -10.28 -44.67
N THR A 25 41.38 -11.19 -43.94
CA THR A 25 41.83 -12.24 -43.00
C THR A 25 43.26 -12.79 -43.13
N ARG A 26 43.97 -13.07 -42.00
CA ARG A 26 44.07 -14.38 -41.27
C ARG A 26 45.39 -14.51 -40.45
N ALA A 27 45.25 -14.95 -39.18
CA ALA A 27 46.11 -15.82 -38.35
C ALA A 27 47.67 -15.75 -38.38
N ARG A 28 48.30 -15.61 -37.18
CA ARG A 28 48.94 -16.74 -36.45
C ARG A 28 49.59 -16.32 -35.10
N ARG A 29 49.47 -17.26 -34.16
CA ARG A 29 50.05 -17.47 -32.82
C ARG A 29 51.42 -16.83 -32.54
N HIS A 30 51.68 -16.50 -31.26
CA HIS A 30 52.84 -16.98 -30.47
C HIS A 30 52.52 -16.95 -28.95
N ARG A 31 52.98 -17.99 -28.24
CA ARG A 31 52.88 -18.22 -26.77
C ARG A 31 54.23 -17.90 -26.10
N ILE A 32 54.18 -17.92 -24.75
CA ILE A 32 55.25 -18.03 -23.73
C ILE A 32 55.72 -16.64 -23.24
N GLY A 33 55.81 -16.31 -21.94
CA GLY A 33 55.61 -16.97 -20.64
C GLY A 33 55.37 -15.87 -19.58
N GLY A 34 54.72 -16.08 -18.43
CA GLY A 34 55.07 -16.99 -17.35
C GLY A 34 55.57 -16.17 -16.15
N LEU A 35 54.66 -15.57 -15.37
CA LEU A 35 54.95 -15.06 -14.03
C LEU A 35 53.84 -15.54 -13.09
N LEU A 36 54.18 -16.46 -12.19
CA LEU A 36 53.31 -16.98 -11.14
C LEU A 36 53.07 -15.85 -10.12
N LEU A 37 51.79 -15.48 -9.92
CA LEU A 37 51.32 -14.85 -8.70
C LEU A 37 50.36 -15.85 -8.04
N THR A 38 50.78 -16.42 -6.91
CA THR A 38 49.98 -17.29 -6.07
C THR A 38 48.83 -16.49 -5.46
N LEU A 39 47.61 -16.69 -5.97
CA LEU A 39 46.38 -16.19 -5.37
C LEU A 39 45.80 -17.30 -4.47
N THR A 40 45.87 -17.10 -3.16
CA THR A 40 45.16 -17.88 -2.16
C THR A 40 43.66 -17.70 -2.34
N VAL A 41 42.99 -18.70 -2.91
CA VAL A 41 41.52 -18.78 -2.91
C VAL A 41 41.09 -19.24 -1.52
N ALA A 42 40.63 -18.31 -0.69
CA ALA A 42 39.83 -18.66 0.47
C ALA A 42 38.49 -19.23 -0.05
N LEU A 43 38.30 -20.55 0.06
CA LEU A 43 36.98 -21.15 -0.07
C LEU A 43 36.12 -20.66 1.11
N MET A 44 35.37 -19.59 0.90
CA MET A 44 34.16 -19.38 1.68
C MET A 44 33.10 -20.33 1.13
N THR A 45 32.91 -21.47 1.79
CA THR A 45 31.66 -22.22 1.70
C THR A 45 30.57 -21.39 2.37
N GLY A 46 30.06 -20.40 1.64
CA GLY A 46 28.79 -19.77 1.98
C GLY A 46 27.71 -20.82 1.77
N ALA A 47 27.18 -21.36 2.86
CA ALA A 47 25.93 -22.09 2.79
C ALA A 47 24.89 -21.16 2.17
N LEU A 48 24.43 -21.50 0.96
CA LEU A 48 23.26 -20.89 0.35
C LEU A 48 22.07 -21.20 1.28
N THR A 49 21.72 -20.25 2.14
CA THR A 49 20.42 -20.27 2.81
C THR A 49 19.38 -20.06 1.72
N GLY A 50 18.73 -21.14 1.29
CA GLY A 50 17.57 -21.05 0.40
C GLY A 50 16.47 -20.16 1.00
N PRO A 51 15.52 -19.68 0.17
CA PRO A 51 14.39 -18.92 0.68
C PRO A 51 13.66 -19.74 1.76
N ALA A 52 13.33 -19.09 2.88
CA ALA A 52 12.53 -19.68 3.94
C ALA A 52 11.22 -20.21 3.33
N ARG A 53 11.01 -21.52 3.44
CA ARG A 53 9.81 -22.22 2.97
C ARG A 53 8.63 -21.65 3.76
N ALA A 54 7.61 -21.10 3.10
CA ALA A 54 6.36 -20.72 3.79
C ALA A 54 5.81 -21.95 4.51
N GLN A 55 5.74 -21.89 5.84
CA GLN A 55 5.25 -22.99 6.66
C GLN A 55 3.73 -23.06 6.48
N ALA A 56 3.19 -24.25 6.19
CA ALA A 56 1.75 -24.46 6.18
C ALA A 56 1.14 -24.07 7.54
N PRO A 57 -0.09 -23.53 7.58
CA PRO A 57 -0.74 -23.20 8.85
C PRO A 57 -0.76 -24.42 9.77
N THR A 58 -0.50 -24.18 11.04
CA THR A 58 -0.76 -25.15 12.10
C THR A 58 -2.26 -25.20 12.31
N ILE A 59 -2.86 -26.35 12.04
CA ILE A 59 -4.29 -26.57 12.19
C ILE A 59 -4.55 -27.13 13.60
N ILE A 60 -5.53 -26.55 14.29
CA ILE A 60 -5.98 -26.92 15.63
C ILE A 60 -7.44 -27.29 15.51
N GLU A 61 -7.71 -28.58 15.35
CA GLU A 61 -9.06 -29.12 15.14
C GLU A 61 -9.85 -29.25 16.45
N ASP A 62 -11.18 -29.15 16.40
CA ASP A 62 -12.11 -29.38 17.53
C ASP A 62 -11.97 -30.78 18.16
N SER A 63 -11.49 -31.73 17.37
CA SER A 63 -11.26 -33.11 17.76
C SER A 63 -9.92 -33.31 18.47
N ALA A 64 -9.00 -32.34 18.42
CA ALA A 64 -7.70 -32.38 19.10
C ALA A 64 -7.83 -32.07 20.61
N ILE A 65 -8.63 -32.85 21.34
CA ILE A 65 -8.95 -32.57 22.75
C ILE A 65 -7.73 -32.73 23.66
N GLY A 66 -7.47 -31.72 24.49
CA GLY A 66 -6.40 -31.74 25.47
C GLY A 66 -6.11 -30.35 26.05
N THR A 67 -5.06 -30.22 26.85
CA THR A 67 -4.64 -28.95 27.47
C THR A 67 -3.27 -28.48 26.97
N GLY A 68 -2.63 -29.24 26.09
CA GLY A 68 -1.33 -28.92 25.51
C GLY A 68 -1.41 -27.94 24.32
N LEU A 69 -0.24 -27.64 23.76
CA LEU A 69 -0.13 -26.82 22.55
C LEU A 69 -0.89 -27.47 21.39
N ASN A 70 -1.65 -26.67 20.64
CA ASN A 70 -2.49 -27.09 19.52
C ASN A 70 -3.55 -28.14 19.89
N GLN A 71 -3.97 -28.15 21.16
CA GLN A 71 -5.07 -28.95 21.65
C GLN A 71 -6.16 -28.06 22.23
N VAL A 72 -7.40 -28.51 22.16
CA VAL A 72 -8.58 -27.75 22.60
C VAL A 72 -9.10 -28.33 23.91
N SER A 73 -9.13 -27.47 24.92
CA SER A 73 -9.75 -27.72 26.21
C SER A 73 -11.16 -27.16 26.20
N TYR A 74 -12.14 -27.99 26.53
CA TYR A 74 -13.54 -27.60 26.64
C TYR A 74 -13.98 -27.58 28.10
N THR A 75 -14.54 -26.46 28.55
CA THR A 75 -15.22 -26.33 29.85
C THR A 75 -16.69 -26.01 29.62
N GLY A 76 -17.55 -26.48 30.53
CA GLY A 76 -19.00 -26.47 30.32
C GLY A 76 -19.45 -27.55 29.34
N THR A 77 -20.56 -27.33 28.65
CA THR A 77 -21.18 -28.33 27.77
C THR A 77 -20.83 -28.05 26.32
N TRP A 78 -20.10 -28.96 25.69
CA TRP A 78 -19.81 -28.92 24.25
C TRP A 78 -20.18 -30.25 23.59
N THR A 79 -21.08 -30.19 22.62
CA THR A 79 -21.58 -31.34 21.88
C THR A 79 -20.87 -31.43 20.53
N ARG A 80 -20.35 -32.61 20.18
CA ARG A 80 -19.81 -32.85 18.84
C ARG A 80 -20.94 -33.16 17.88
N CYS A 81 -20.93 -32.49 16.74
CA CYS A 81 -21.79 -32.75 15.59
C CYS A 81 -20.93 -33.38 14.49
N THR A 82 -21.41 -34.43 13.83
CA THR A 82 -20.72 -35.07 12.69
C THR A 82 -21.72 -35.25 11.56
N GLY A 83 -21.34 -34.88 10.34
CA GLY A 83 -22.22 -34.91 9.16
C GLY A 83 -23.37 -33.89 9.21
N CYS A 84 -23.29 -32.90 10.10
CA CYS A 84 -24.36 -31.93 10.31
C CYS A 84 -24.38 -30.82 9.25
N ILE A 85 -23.23 -30.53 8.64
CA ILE A 85 -23.06 -29.58 7.55
C ILE A 85 -21.76 -29.87 6.78
N ALA A 86 -21.75 -29.62 5.47
CA ALA A 86 -20.54 -29.67 4.66
C ALA A 86 -19.60 -28.47 4.94
N GLY A 87 -18.29 -28.70 4.91
CA GLY A 87 -17.28 -27.64 5.04
C GLY A 87 -16.24 -27.83 6.15
N PRO A 88 -16.58 -28.36 7.34
CA PRO A 88 -15.60 -28.73 8.37
C PRO A 88 -14.57 -29.75 7.86
N LEU A 89 -13.31 -29.65 8.28
CA LEU A 89 -12.20 -30.43 7.70
C LEU A 89 -12.28 -31.94 8.00
N ASP A 90 -12.91 -32.34 9.11
CA ASP A 90 -13.10 -33.73 9.52
C ASP A 90 -14.58 -34.20 9.45
N ASP A 91 -15.43 -33.45 8.74
CA ASP A 91 -16.90 -33.62 8.71
C ASP A 91 -17.57 -33.45 10.09
N GLY A 92 -16.90 -32.79 11.04
CA GLY A 92 -17.44 -32.50 12.36
C GLY A 92 -17.06 -31.14 12.91
N PHE A 93 -17.78 -30.71 13.94
CA PHE A 93 -17.46 -29.54 14.75
C PHE A 93 -18.03 -29.73 16.15
N ARG A 94 -17.60 -28.91 17.12
CA ARG A 94 -18.21 -28.85 18.45
C ARG A 94 -18.98 -27.56 18.62
N TYR A 95 -20.14 -27.65 19.25
CA TYR A 95 -20.92 -26.48 19.60
C TYR A 95 -21.40 -26.52 21.04
N SER A 96 -21.64 -25.35 21.58
CA SER A 96 -22.31 -25.18 22.86
C SER A 96 -23.46 -24.21 22.68
N SER A 97 -24.55 -24.42 23.42
CA SER A 97 -25.63 -23.44 23.61
C SER A 97 -25.68 -22.91 25.04
N THR A 98 -24.73 -23.31 25.90
CA THR A 98 -24.78 -23.08 27.34
C THR A 98 -23.91 -21.89 27.73
N TYR A 99 -24.50 -20.93 28.46
CA TYR A 99 -23.81 -19.75 29.00
C TYR A 99 -22.50 -20.13 29.71
N GLY A 100 -21.43 -19.43 29.39
CA GLY A 100 -20.12 -19.57 30.04
C GLY A 100 -19.35 -20.82 29.65
N SER A 101 -19.83 -21.64 28.69
CA SER A 101 -19.03 -22.74 28.14
C SER A 101 -17.87 -22.17 27.31
N VAL A 102 -16.66 -22.68 27.54
CA VAL A 102 -15.43 -22.17 26.91
C VAL A 102 -14.75 -23.27 26.10
N ALA A 103 -14.32 -22.94 24.88
CA ALA A 103 -13.28 -23.66 24.16
C ALA A 103 -11.99 -22.85 24.25
N SER A 104 -10.90 -23.46 24.71
CA SER A 104 -9.61 -22.78 24.84
C SER A 104 -8.50 -23.62 24.25
N PHE A 105 -7.56 -22.98 23.55
CA PHE A 105 -6.42 -23.65 22.96
C PHE A 105 -5.21 -22.72 22.96
N GLN A 106 -4.02 -23.32 22.91
CA GLN A 106 -2.77 -22.59 22.74
C GLN A 106 -2.20 -22.84 21.35
N PHE A 107 -1.55 -21.83 20.79
CA PHE A 107 -0.83 -21.97 19.52
C PHE A 107 0.49 -21.20 19.56
N ILE A 108 1.45 -21.61 18.73
CA ILE A 108 2.65 -20.81 18.46
C ILE A 108 2.47 -20.16 17.10
N GLY A 109 2.55 -18.84 17.04
CA GLY A 109 2.41 -18.13 15.77
C GLY A 109 2.34 -16.63 15.94
N THR A 110 2.01 -15.96 14.85
CA THR A 110 1.85 -14.50 14.76
C THR A 110 0.45 -14.11 14.32
N ARG A 111 -0.40 -15.06 13.92
CA ARG A 111 -1.82 -14.81 13.63
C ARG A 111 -2.61 -16.11 13.80
N VAL A 112 -3.87 -15.99 14.23
CA VAL A 112 -4.83 -17.10 14.27
C VAL A 112 -6.12 -16.72 13.59
N THR A 113 -6.65 -17.63 12.78
CA THR A 113 -8.01 -17.56 12.22
C THR A 113 -8.83 -18.68 12.83
N ILE A 114 -10.00 -18.35 13.37
CA ILE A 114 -10.92 -19.30 14.00
C ILE A 114 -12.07 -19.56 13.04
N PHE A 115 -12.33 -20.83 12.77
CA PHE A 115 -13.42 -21.32 11.96
C PHE A 115 -14.48 -21.98 12.85
N GLY A 116 -15.73 -21.81 12.45
CA GLY A 116 -16.88 -22.39 13.12
C GLY A 116 -18.07 -22.42 12.17
N VAL A 117 -19.22 -22.84 12.70
CA VAL A 117 -20.48 -22.83 11.95
C VAL A 117 -21.29 -21.60 12.30
N LYS A 118 -21.54 -20.76 11.29
CA LYS A 118 -22.55 -19.71 11.36
C LYS A 118 -23.89 -20.29 10.91
N GLY A 119 -25.00 -19.91 11.53
CA GLY A 119 -26.29 -20.48 11.16
C GLY A 119 -27.48 -19.90 11.91
N PRO A 120 -28.71 -20.38 11.58
CA PRO A 120 -29.94 -19.77 12.08
C PRO A 120 -30.18 -20.05 13.57
N TRP A 121 -29.43 -20.98 14.16
CA TRP A 121 -29.43 -21.29 15.59
C TRP A 121 -28.24 -20.69 16.34
N SER A 122 -27.36 -19.98 15.64
CA SER A 122 -26.10 -19.49 16.21
C SER A 122 -26.27 -18.19 16.99
N GLY A 123 -25.52 -18.05 18.08
CA GLY A 123 -25.53 -16.91 18.99
C GLY A 123 -24.23 -16.09 18.96
N GLN A 124 -23.95 -15.39 20.06
CA GLN A 124 -22.76 -14.55 20.20
C GLN A 124 -21.67 -15.25 21.02
N ALA A 125 -20.45 -15.20 20.48
CA ALA A 125 -19.23 -15.66 21.14
C ALA A 125 -18.41 -14.46 21.65
N ALA A 126 -17.84 -14.57 22.84
CA ALA A 126 -16.75 -13.70 23.28
C ALA A 126 -15.42 -14.40 23.00
N ILE A 127 -14.56 -13.77 22.20
CA ILE A 127 -13.26 -14.31 21.82
C ILE A 127 -12.15 -13.43 22.39
N SER A 128 -11.26 -13.99 23.19
CA SER A 128 -10.09 -13.28 23.72
C SER A 128 -8.79 -14.01 23.39
N ILE A 129 -7.72 -13.24 23.26
CA ILE A 129 -6.35 -13.75 23.08
C ILE A 129 -5.50 -13.21 24.22
N ASP A 130 -4.75 -14.09 24.88
CA ASP A 130 -3.82 -13.76 25.97
C ASP A 130 -4.46 -12.98 27.13
N GLY A 131 -5.74 -13.24 27.39
CA GLY A 131 -6.50 -12.57 28.45
C GLY A 131 -6.85 -11.10 28.14
N SER A 132 -6.74 -10.68 26.87
CA SER A 132 -7.21 -9.38 26.41
C SER A 132 -8.72 -9.19 26.64
N THR A 133 -9.18 -7.95 26.54
CA THR A 133 -10.62 -7.65 26.45
C THR A 133 -11.24 -8.49 25.32
N PRO A 134 -12.30 -9.28 25.59
CA PRO A 134 -12.91 -10.12 24.56
C PRO A 134 -13.60 -9.32 23.45
N GLU A 135 -13.46 -9.79 22.21
CA GLU A 135 -14.25 -9.34 21.07
C GLU A 135 -15.57 -10.11 20.98
N LEU A 136 -16.67 -9.40 20.79
CA LEU A 136 -18.00 -9.99 20.65
C LEU A 136 -18.28 -10.30 19.19
N VAL A 137 -18.43 -11.58 18.88
CA VAL A 137 -18.68 -12.09 17.52
C VAL A 137 -20.07 -12.66 17.43
N ASP A 138 -20.91 -12.08 16.58
CA ASP A 138 -22.20 -12.66 16.22
C ASP A 138 -22.02 -13.72 15.12
N THR A 139 -22.35 -14.97 15.48
CA THR A 139 -22.20 -16.11 14.57
C THR A 139 -23.48 -16.45 13.83
N PHE A 140 -24.51 -15.59 13.85
CA PHE A 140 -25.74 -15.79 13.07
C PHE A 140 -25.50 -15.78 11.55
N ALA A 141 -26.22 -16.66 10.86
CA ALA A 141 -26.46 -16.62 9.42
C ALA A 141 -27.83 -17.21 9.11
N THR A 142 -28.49 -16.78 8.03
CA THR A 142 -29.81 -17.31 7.64
C THR A 142 -29.76 -18.75 7.16
N VAL A 143 -28.63 -19.16 6.59
CA VAL A 143 -28.31 -20.53 6.17
C VAL A 143 -27.06 -20.96 6.93
N ALA A 144 -27.07 -22.21 7.40
CA ALA A 144 -25.90 -22.76 8.08
C ALA A 144 -24.72 -22.85 7.11
N VAL A 145 -23.53 -22.41 7.52
CA VAL A 145 -22.29 -22.42 6.73
C VAL A 145 -21.07 -22.53 7.64
N ALA A 146 -20.10 -23.37 7.28
CA ALA A 146 -18.79 -23.36 7.90
C ALA A 146 -17.97 -22.20 7.34
N SER A 147 -17.51 -21.29 8.19
CA SER A 147 -16.76 -20.09 7.78
C SER A 147 -15.83 -19.60 8.89
N SER A 148 -14.90 -18.70 8.57
CA SER A 148 -14.15 -17.98 9.60
C SER A 148 -15.11 -17.14 10.44
N ILE A 149 -15.08 -17.33 11.75
CA ILE A 149 -15.86 -16.52 12.70
C ILE A 149 -15.01 -15.40 13.31
N PHE A 150 -13.68 -15.53 13.31
CA PHE A 150 -12.77 -14.53 13.85
C PHE A 150 -11.38 -14.65 13.24
N THR A 151 -10.70 -13.52 13.04
CA THR A 151 -9.27 -13.47 12.67
C THR A 151 -8.57 -12.46 13.58
N SER A 152 -7.47 -12.87 14.20
CA SER A 152 -6.71 -11.97 15.05
C SER A 152 -6.00 -10.89 14.23
N ASN A 153 -5.72 -9.74 14.87
CA ASN A 153 -4.63 -8.88 14.42
C ASN A 153 -3.29 -9.63 14.44
N THR A 154 -2.23 -9.04 13.87
CA THR A 154 -0.89 -9.61 13.99
C THR A 154 -0.44 -9.57 15.45
N LEU A 155 -0.01 -10.72 15.96
CA LEU A 155 0.48 -10.95 17.30
C LEU A 155 2.01 -11.03 17.29
N THR A 156 2.62 -10.77 18.43
CA THR A 156 4.06 -10.98 18.64
C THR A 156 4.39 -12.47 18.52
N ALA A 157 5.39 -12.85 17.71
CA ALA A 157 5.76 -14.27 17.58
C ALA A 157 6.00 -14.92 18.94
N GLY A 158 5.20 -15.93 19.26
CA GLY A 158 5.25 -16.57 20.56
C GLY A 158 4.09 -17.55 20.76
N THR A 159 3.97 -18.04 21.98
CA THR A 159 2.83 -18.86 22.39
C THR A 159 1.69 -17.94 22.80
N HIS A 160 0.52 -18.15 22.21
CA HIS A 160 -0.71 -17.42 22.51
C HIS A 160 -1.78 -18.37 23.04
N THR A 161 -2.68 -17.86 23.87
CA THR A 161 -3.85 -18.58 24.38
C THR A 161 -5.13 -17.93 23.88
N VAL A 162 -5.98 -18.71 23.21
CA VAL A 162 -7.31 -18.28 22.77
C VAL A 162 -8.37 -18.80 23.73
N GLN A 163 -9.41 -18.01 23.97
CA GLN A 163 -10.65 -18.44 24.62
C GLN A 163 -11.85 -18.04 23.78
N ILE A 164 -12.75 -18.99 23.53
CA ILE A 164 -14.04 -18.80 22.85
C ILE A 164 -15.12 -19.12 23.87
N THR A 165 -15.85 -18.10 24.32
CA THR A 165 -16.87 -18.22 25.36
C THR A 165 -18.26 -18.05 24.77
N ASN A 166 -19.18 -18.97 25.05
CA ASN A 166 -20.59 -18.79 24.71
C ASN A 166 -21.26 -17.84 25.70
N LEU A 167 -21.80 -16.72 25.22
CA LEU A 167 -22.44 -15.71 26.07
C LEU A 167 -23.93 -15.95 26.31
N HIS A 168 -24.51 -17.01 25.73
CA HIS A 168 -25.95 -17.27 25.68
C HIS A 168 -26.76 -16.03 25.25
N GLN A 169 -26.16 -15.26 24.34
CA GLN A 169 -26.73 -14.09 23.72
C GLN A 169 -26.96 -14.38 22.24
N ARG A 170 -27.93 -13.72 21.65
CA ARG A 170 -28.24 -13.83 20.23
C ARG A 170 -28.91 -12.55 19.76
N ASN A 171 -28.75 -12.23 18.48
CA ASN A 171 -29.60 -11.22 17.86
C ASN A 171 -31.04 -11.74 17.67
N ALA A 172 -31.99 -10.82 17.40
CA ALA A 172 -33.41 -11.16 17.28
C ALA A 172 -33.75 -12.08 16.09
N ALA A 173 -32.89 -12.15 15.07
CA ALA A 173 -33.09 -12.99 13.90
C ALA A 173 -32.68 -14.46 14.14
N SER A 174 -31.86 -14.72 15.16
CA SER A 174 -31.44 -16.07 15.53
C SER A 174 -32.49 -16.82 16.35
N ARG A 175 -32.58 -18.13 16.09
CA ARG A 175 -33.47 -19.09 16.76
C ARG A 175 -32.82 -19.80 17.94
N GLY A 176 -31.51 -19.64 18.12
CA GLY A 176 -30.73 -20.36 19.12
C GLY A 176 -29.57 -19.53 19.67
N TYR A 177 -28.73 -20.17 20.48
CA TYR A 177 -27.60 -19.54 21.15
C TYR A 177 -26.29 -20.28 20.84
N ASP A 178 -26.25 -21.02 19.74
CA ASP A 178 -25.16 -21.94 19.47
C ASP A 178 -23.88 -21.17 19.12
N VAL A 179 -22.78 -21.53 19.76
CA VAL A 179 -21.44 -21.12 19.37
C VAL A 179 -20.70 -22.37 18.95
N ALA A 180 -20.30 -22.42 17.69
CA ALA A 180 -19.62 -23.56 17.09
C ALA A 180 -18.14 -23.25 16.86
N PHE A 181 -17.28 -24.20 17.21
CA PHE A 181 -15.86 -24.22 16.91
C PHE A 181 -15.56 -25.48 16.08
N ASP A 182 -14.99 -25.26 14.91
CA ASP A 182 -14.53 -26.30 13.98
C ASP A 182 -13.01 -26.43 14.09
N ARG A 183 -12.27 -25.39 13.71
CA ARG A 183 -10.81 -25.39 13.80
C ARG A 183 -10.26 -24.01 14.00
N ALA A 184 -8.98 -23.93 14.36
CA ALA A 184 -8.18 -22.74 14.22
C ALA A 184 -6.98 -22.99 13.31
N GLU A 185 -6.65 -22.00 12.50
CA GLU A 185 -5.46 -21.97 11.66
C GLU A 185 -4.50 -20.92 12.21
N ALA A 186 -3.41 -21.40 12.83
CA ALA A 186 -2.34 -20.57 13.34
C ALA A 186 -1.19 -20.55 12.35
N ILE A 187 -0.77 -19.35 11.93
CA ILE A 187 0.41 -19.20 11.09
C ILE A 187 1.56 -18.64 11.91
N ASN A 188 2.75 -19.20 11.67
CA ASN A 188 3.99 -18.59 12.08
C ASN A 188 4.56 -17.90 10.84
N GLU A 189 4.20 -16.64 10.65
CA GLU A 189 4.87 -15.86 9.61
C GLU A 189 6.32 -15.70 10.06
N VAL A 190 7.24 -16.47 9.47
CA VAL A 190 8.68 -16.22 9.61
C VAL A 190 8.90 -14.87 8.98
N ALA A 191 8.98 -13.83 9.82
CA ALA A 191 9.45 -12.54 9.37
C ALA A 191 10.79 -12.78 8.66
N PRO A 192 11.01 -12.26 7.44
CA PRO A 192 12.37 -12.18 6.89
C PRO A 192 13.29 -11.57 7.97
N PRO A 193 14.61 -11.91 7.99
CA PRO A 193 15.52 -11.37 8.99
C PRO A 193 15.25 -9.88 9.12
N PRO A 194 15.13 -9.36 10.35
CA PRO A 194 14.67 -7.99 10.53
C PRO A 194 15.53 -7.12 9.62
N PRO A 195 14.94 -6.30 8.73
CA PRO A 195 15.71 -5.17 8.23
C PRO A 195 16.28 -4.51 9.49
N THR A 196 17.55 -4.11 9.44
CA THR A 196 18.18 -3.31 10.49
C THR A 196 17.11 -2.38 11.05
N PRO A 197 16.79 -2.41 12.36
CA PRO A 197 15.66 -1.66 12.89
C PRO A 197 15.71 -0.29 12.22
N PRO A 198 14.66 0.15 11.50
CA PRO A 198 14.69 1.49 10.99
C PRO A 198 14.90 2.35 12.22
N VAL A 199 16.09 2.95 12.33
CA VAL A 199 16.30 4.06 13.23
C VAL A 199 15.12 4.96 12.93
N PRO A 200 14.21 5.24 13.89
CA PRO A 200 13.21 6.28 13.67
C PRO A 200 14.04 7.47 13.22
N THR A 201 14.00 7.82 11.94
CA THR A 201 14.86 8.89 11.46
C THR A 201 14.15 10.13 11.90
N ALA A 202 14.39 10.48 13.16
CA ALA A 202 14.03 11.76 13.69
C ALA A 202 14.67 12.78 12.75
N LEU A 203 13.85 13.57 12.06
CA LEU A 203 14.37 14.75 11.41
C LEU A 203 14.99 15.59 12.51
N THR A 204 16.29 15.80 12.41
CA THR A 204 17.04 16.54 13.43
C THR A 204 17.07 18.02 13.05
N ILE A 205 16.50 18.86 13.89
CA ILE A 205 16.60 20.32 13.81
C ILE A 205 17.71 20.73 14.77
N GLU A 206 18.90 20.93 14.23
CA GLU A 206 20.08 21.39 14.98
C GLU A 206 19.95 22.84 15.46
N ASP A 207 20.65 23.22 16.53
CA ASP A 207 20.77 24.59 17.07
C ASP A 207 21.25 25.61 16.02
N THR A 208 21.95 25.12 15.00
CA THR A 208 22.48 25.92 13.90
C THR A 208 21.54 26.03 12.70
N THR A 209 20.40 25.33 12.69
CA THR A 209 19.38 25.40 11.64
C THR A 209 18.50 26.64 11.84
N ILE A 210 19.13 27.81 11.79
CA ILE A 210 18.51 29.09 12.15
C ILE A 210 17.58 29.58 11.04
N GLY A 211 16.32 29.82 11.37
CA GLY A 211 15.33 30.38 10.46
C GLY A 211 13.92 30.33 11.04
N THR A 212 12.94 30.88 10.30
CA THR A 212 11.54 30.94 10.73
C THR A 212 10.62 29.97 9.99
N GLY A 213 11.16 29.15 9.09
CA GLY A 213 10.42 28.14 8.32
C GLY A 213 10.23 26.82 9.05
N THR A 214 9.54 25.87 8.42
CA THR A 214 9.34 24.51 8.93
C THR A 214 10.68 23.78 9.05
N ASN A 215 10.86 23.05 10.15
CA ASN A 215 12.07 22.32 10.53
C ASN A 215 13.29 23.21 10.80
N GLN A 216 13.04 24.38 11.39
CA GLN A 216 14.06 25.38 11.74
C GLN A 216 13.82 25.89 13.17
N VAL A 217 14.85 26.51 13.75
CA VAL A 217 14.80 27.19 15.04
C VAL A 217 15.08 28.69 14.89
N SER A 218 14.36 29.53 15.62
CA SER A 218 14.64 30.97 15.72
C SER A 218 14.82 31.37 17.18
N TYR A 219 15.80 32.23 17.46
CA TYR A 219 16.11 32.71 18.81
C TYR A 219 15.77 34.19 18.96
N SER A 220 15.18 34.57 20.10
CA SER A 220 15.02 35.97 20.48
C SER A 220 16.36 36.59 20.91
N THR A 221 16.39 37.90 21.16
CA THR A 221 17.51 38.55 21.84
C THR A 221 17.82 37.86 23.17
N GLY A 222 19.12 37.69 23.48
CA GLY A 222 19.60 37.09 24.73
C GLY A 222 20.15 35.66 24.63
N TRP A 223 20.01 35.00 23.47
CA TRP A 223 20.64 33.70 23.20
C TRP A 223 22.05 33.85 22.63
N THR A 224 22.97 33.01 23.10
CA THR A 224 24.38 32.99 22.69
C THR A 224 24.78 31.58 22.28
N LYS A 225 25.50 31.46 21.16
CA LYS A 225 26.07 30.17 20.72
C LYS A 225 27.29 29.82 21.58
N CYS A 226 27.34 28.60 22.08
CA CYS A 226 28.53 28.02 22.71
C CYS A 226 29.10 26.94 21.78
N THR A 227 30.40 26.98 21.51
CA THR A 227 31.09 25.96 20.69
C THR A 227 32.16 25.29 21.55
N GLY A 228 32.18 23.96 21.64
CA GLY A 228 33.14 23.20 22.44
C GLY A 228 32.94 23.29 23.97
N CYS A 229 31.83 23.86 24.45
CA CYS A 229 31.60 24.05 25.88
C CYS A 229 31.08 22.79 26.58
N ILE A 230 30.27 21.98 25.89
CA ILE A 230 29.75 20.68 26.31
C ILE A 230 29.81 19.78 25.08
N THR A 231 30.16 18.51 25.24
CA THR A 231 30.14 17.54 24.14
C THR A 231 28.74 17.41 23.57
N SER A 232 28.57 17.75 22.29
CA SER A 232 27.34 17.59 21.52
C SER A 232 27.64 17.04 20.12
N PRO A 233 26.67 16.48 19.37
CA PRO A 233 26.90 15.88 18.06
C PRO A 233 27.57 16.82 17.04
N ASN A 234 27.22 18.11 17.05
CA ASN A 234 27.77 19.13 16.14
C ASN A 234 28.81 20.06 16.82
N ASN A 235 29.16 19.77 18.08
CA ASN A 235 30.06 20.55 18.92
C ASN A 235 29.59 21.99 19.23
N SER A 236 28.30 22.29 19.10
CA SER A 236 27.67 23.53 19.57
C SER A 236 26.31 23.33 20.22
N PHE A 237 25.85 24.36 20.94
CA PHE A 237 24.46 24.57 21.36
C PHE A 237 24.22 26.07 21.59
N TYR A 238 22.97 26.52 21.61
CA TYR A 238 22.62 27.88 22.03
C TYR A 238 22.12 27.89 23.46
N TYR A 239 22.48 28.92 24.24
CA TYR A 239 21.98 29.10 25.60
C TYR A 239 21.61 30.54 25.92
N SER A 240 20.79 30.73 26.95
CA SER A 240 20.45 32.04 27.49
C SER A 240 20.37 31.99 29.01
N ALA A 241 20.86 33.05 29.67
CA ALA A 241 20.61 33.37 31.09
C ALA A 241 19.54 34.48 31.26
N THR A 242 19.03 34.99 30.15
CA THR A 242 18.14 36.16 30.10
C THR A 242 16.70 35.72 30.32
N ALA A 243 16.08 36.21 31.40
CA ALA A 243 14.67 35.95 31.68
C ALA A 243 13.78 36.44 30.52
N GLY A 244 12.86 35.60 30.07
CA GLY A 244 11.96 35.87 28.96
C GLY A 244 12.53 35.60 27.56
N ALA A 245 13.80 35.20 27.43
CA ALA A 245 14.35 34.82 26.13
C ALA A 245 13.73 33.51 25.62
N VAL A 246 13.40 33.46 24.32
CA VAL A 246 12.65 32.36 23.69
C VAL A 246 13.43 31.76 22.52
N ALA A 247 13.49 30.42 22.45
CA ALA A 247 13.76 29.69 21.22
C ALA A 247 12.43 29.15 20.66
N THR A 248 12.15 29.37 19.39
CA THR A 248 10.95 28.88 18.69
C THR A 248 11.36 27.85 17.65
N ILE A 249 10.88 26.62 17.78
CA ILE A 249 11.12 25.50 16.89
C ILE A 249 9.83 25.26 16.10
N ARG A 250 9.91 25.31 14.78
CA ARG A 250 8.80 24.91 13.89
C ARG A 250 9.13 23.57 13.27
N PHE A 251 8.18 22.64 13.23
CA PHE A 251 8.42 21.31 12.69
C PHE A 251 7.20 20.73 11.99
N SER A 252 7.42 19.73 11.13
CA SER A 252 6.35 18.89 10.57
C SER A 252 6.56 17.45 11.01
N GLY A 253 5.59 16.87 11.70
CA GLY A 253 5.68 15.50 12.18
C GLY A 253 4.57 15.10 13.14
N THR A 254 4.76 13.99 13.82
CA THR A 254 3.81 13.40 14.79
C THR A 254 4.36 13.35 16.21
N GLN A 255 5.63 13.75 16.44
CA GLN A 255 6.24 13.85 17.76
C GLN A 255 7.49 14.71 17.70
N ILE A 256 7.85 15.37 18.80
CA ILE A 256 9.11 16.10 18.94
C ILE A 256 9.79 15.81 20.29
N ASN A 257 11.10 15.56 20.25
CA ASN A 257 11.99 15.40 21.39
C ASN A 257 13.00 16.55 21.41
N ILE A 258 13.19 17.20 22.56
CA ILE A 258 14.09 18.36 22.70
C ILE A 258 15.31 17.98 23.55
N TYR A 259 16.49 18.15 22.96
CA TYR A 259 17.78 17.97 23.61
C TYR A 259 18.43 19.32 23.86
N GLY A 260 19.10 19.43 25.00
CA GLY A 260 19.70 20.69 25.43
C GLY A 260 20.63 20.51 26.61
N ALA A 261 21.34 21.57 26.94
CA ALA A 261 22.32 21.56 28.02
C ALA A 261 21.64 21.50 29.38
N LYS A 262 21.91 20.43 30.12
CA LYS A 262 21.75 20.41 31.58
C LYS A 262 23.09 20.57 32.27
N GLY A 263 23.13 21.21 33.44
CA GLY A 263 24.38 21.38 34.19
C GLY A 263 24.24 22.21 35.48
N PRO A 264 25.36 22.48 36.18
CA PRO A 264 25.33 23.08 37.52
C PRO A 264 24.76 24.50 37.57
N ILE A 265 24.73 25.18 36.43
CA ILE A 265 24.19 26.54 36.26
C ILE A 265 22.81 26.55 35.56
N GLY A 266 22.14 25.40 35.45
CA GLY A 266 20.85 25.25 34.76
C GLY A 266 19.68 25.95 35.49
N GLY A 267 18.78 26.55 34.71
CA GLY A 267 17.57 27.23 35.19
C GLY A 267 16.28 26.50 34.82
N PHE A 268 15.16 27.13 35.18
CA PHE A 268 13.85 26.69 34.74
C PHE A 268 13.52 27.23 33.34
N SER A 269 12.97 26.37 32.50
CA SER A 269 12.38 26.72 31.22
C SER A 269 10.90 26.37 31.20
N THR A 270 10.09 27.16 30.51
CA THR A 270 8.74 26.74 30.11
C THR A 270 8.75 26.28 28.66
N ILE A 271 8.07 25.18 28.37
CA ILE A 271 7.86 24.63 27.03
C ILE A 271 6.40 24.74 26.67
N ARG A 272 6.09 25.30 25.50
CA ARG A 272 4.72 25.42 24.99
C ARG A 272 4.66 24.85 23.58
N LEU A 273 3.82 23.84 23.37
CA LEU A 273 3.57 23.23 22.07
C LEU A 273 2.21 23.71 21.54
N ASP A 274 2.18 24.22 20.30
CA ASP A 274 0.99 24.70 19.57
C ASP A 274 0.11 25.68 20.36
N GLY A 275 0.74 26.48 21.20
CA GLY A 275 0.03 27.40 22.07
C GLY A 275 -0.85 26.71 23.12
N GLY A 276 -0.54 25.48 23.51
CA GLY A 276 -1.17 24.75 24.61
C GLY A 276 -0.74 25.22 26.01
N GLN A 277 -0.99 24.42 27.04
CA GLN A 277 -0.53 24.74 28.39
C GLN A 277 1.00 24.61 28.51
N PRO A 278 1.69 25.53 29.21
CA PRO A 278 3.14 25.44 29.37
C PRO A 278 3.53 24.30 30.32
N VAL A 279 4.59 23.59 29.99
CA VAL A 279 5.25 22.57 30.83
C VAL A 279 6.54 23.16 31.37
N ASN A 280 6.75 23.07 32.69
CA ASN A 280 7.99 23.52 33.31
C ASN A 280 9.05 22.42 33.26
N VAL A 281 10.27 22.79 32.88
CA VAL A 281 11.42 21.89 32.86
C VAL A 281 12.58 22.50 33.64
N ASP A 282 13.16 21.69 34.52
CA ASP A 282 14.40 22.01 35.21
C ASP A 282 15.61 21.50 34.41
N THR A 283 16.50 22.43 34.04
CA THR A 283 17.73 22.13 33.31
C THR A 283 18.94 21.98 34.25
N TYR A 284 18.77 22.01 35.56
CA TYR A 284 19.83 21.68 36.50
C TYR A 284 20.26 20.21 36.41
N ALA A 285 21.57 19.99 36.49
CA ALA A 285 22.21 18.71 36.77
C ALA A 285 23.55 18.96 37.49
N PRO A 286 24.03 18.04 38.34
CA PRO A 286 25.32 18.21 39.02
C PRO A 286 26.53 18.19 38.06
N THR A 287 26.36 17.67 36.84
CA THR A 287 27.37 17.65 35.79
C THR A 287 26.78 18.11 34.46
N SER A 288 27.61 18.79 33.65
CA SER A 288 27.16 19.32 32.37
C SER A 288 27.07 18.22 31.31
N SER A 289 25.93 18.14 30.62
CA SER A 289 25.71 17.23 29.48
C SER A 289 24.60 17.74 28.55
N ILE A 290 24.65 17.35 27.28
CA ILE A 290 23.50 17.44 26.38
C ILE A 290 22.62 16.22 26.62
N THR A 291 21.35 16.43 26.98
CA THR A 291 20.42 15.34 27.25
C THR A 291 19.00 15.70 26.84
N LEU A 292 18.15 14.68 26.69
CA LEU A 292 16.72 14.83 26.46
C LEU A 292 16.09 15.44 27.71
N PHE A 293 15.38 16.56 27.55
CA PHE A 293 14.70 17.20 28.67
C PHE A 293 13.22 17.49 28.40
N TYR A 294 12.74 17.20 27.19
CA TYR A 294 11.31 17.18 26.87
C TYR A 294 11.01 16.23 25.70
N SER A 295 9.89 15.52 25.80
CA SER A 295 9.29 14.71 24.73
C SER A 295 7.82 15.07 24.67
N SER A 296 7.28 15.31 23.47
CA SER A 296 5.84 15.47 23.31
C SER A 296 5.14 14.10 23.36
N ASP A 297 3.85 14.12 23.68
CA ASP A 297 2.94 13.04 23.31
C ASP A 297 2.87 12.90 21.78
N LYS A 298 2.22 11.84 21.31
CA LYS A 298 1.92 11.68 19.88
C LYS A 298 0.94 12.76 19.43
N LEU A 299 1.33 13.47 18.39
CA LEU A 299 0.57 14.54 17.75
C LEU A 299 -0.13 14.01 16.51
N ALA A 300 -1.19 14.72 16.08
CA ALA A 300 -1.72 14.56 14.73
C ALA A 300 -0.61 14.89 13.72
N ALA A 301 -0.56 14.21 12.57
CA ALA A 301 0.41 14.54 11.54
C ALA A 301 0.14 15.95 11.00
N GLY A 302 1.14 16.82 11.05
CA GLY A 302 1.00 18.18 10.55
C GLY A 302 2.18 19.07 10.95
N THR A 303 2.01 20.37 10.73
CA THR A 303 2.96 21.39 11.16
C THR A 303 2.65 21.87 12.57
N HIS A 304 3.69 21.98 13.39
CA HIS A 304 3.62 22.33 14.81
C HIS A 304 4.65 23.41 15.16
N THR A 305 4.40 24.11 16.27
CA THR A 305 5.31 25.11 16.82
C THR A 305 5.55 24.86 18.31
N LEU A 306 6.82 24.69 18.70
CA LEU A 306 7.26 24.58 20.09
C LEU A 306 8.07 25.82 20.50
N THR A 307 7.78 26.40 21.65
CA THR A 307 8.58 27.48 22.25
C THR A 307 9.24 27.03 23.54
N LEU A 308 10.54 27.30 23.69
CA LEU A 308 11.35 27.10 24.89
C LEU A 308 11.70 28.47 25.47
N THR A 309 11.18 28.81 26.66
CA THR A 309 11.35 30.14 27.29
C THR A 309 12.11 30.04 28.61
N ASN A 310 13.19 30.80 28.75
CA ASN A 310 13.91 30.90 30.02
C ASN A 310 13.09 31.74 31.03
N THR A 311 12.76 31.19 32.20
CA THR A 311 11.95 31.91 33.20
C THR A 311 12.78 32.87 34.07
N GLY A 312 14.10 32.81 34.00
CA GLY A 312 15.03 33.54 34.85
C GLY A 312 15.21 32.92 36.24
N GLN A 313 14.45 31.87 36.57
CA GLN A 313 14.45 31.22 37.88
C GLN A 313 15.32 29.95 37.88
N ARG A 314 15.64 29.46 39.08
CA ARG A 314 16.42 28.25 39.30
C ARG A 314 16.02 27.57 40.61
N ASN A 315 16.33 26.28 40.74
CA ASN A 315 16.26 25.59 42.02
C ASN A 315 17.42 25.99 42.95
N THR A 316 17.34 25.62 44.23
CA THR A 316 18.33 25.98 45.27
C THR A 316 19.69 25.32 45.07
N SER A 317 19.75 24.19 44.37
CA SER A 317 21.00 23.46 44.08
C SER A 317 21.77 24.04 42.89
N SER A 318 21.15 24.90 42.10
CA SER A 318 21.74 25.49 40.91
C SER A 318 22.50 26.78 41.20
N GLN A 319 23.63 26.95 40.51
CA GLN A 319 24.50 28.12 40.56
C GLN A 319 24.10 29.21 39.56
N GLY A 320 23.13 28.95 38.68
CA GLY A 320 22.72 29.84 37.60
C GLY A 320 21.32 29.54 37.07
N ASN A 321 20.89 30.26 36.03
CA ASN A 321 19.55 30.14 35.44
C ASN A 321 19.61 29.88 33.93
N ASN A 322 20.66 29.21 33.45
CA ASN A 322 20.86 28.98 32.01
C ASN A 322 19.85 27.97 31.47
N VAL A 323 19.31 28.24 30.30
CA VAL A 323 18.54 27.28 29.49
C VAL A 323 19.27 27.11 28.16
N GLY A 324 19.52 25.87 27.75
CA GLY A 324 20.22 25.55 26.51
C GLY A 324 19.39 24.69 25.56
N PHE A 325 19.46 24.98 24.26
CA PHE A 325 18.91 24.17 23.18
C PHE A 325 20.05 23.68 22.28
N ASP A 326 20.09 22.36 22.05
CA ASP A 326 21.06 21.69 21.18
C ASP A 326 20.41 21.20 19.89
N ARG A 327 19.38 20.37 19.99
CA ARG A 327 18.64 19.89 18.83
C ARG A 327 17.23 19.48 19.19
N ALA A 328 16.36 19.45 18.18
CA ALA A 328 15.09 18.75 18.24
C ALA A 328 15.12 17.52 17.34
N GLU A 329 14.58 16.41 17.82
CA GLU A 329 14.40 15.17 17.07
C GLU A 329 12.90 15.00 16.80
N VAL A 330 12.52 15.04 15.52
CA VAL A 330 11.11 15.03 15.09
C VAL A 330 10.76 13.70 14.43
N THR A 331 9.82 12.96 15.02
CA THR A 331 9.23 11.79 14.36
C THR A 331 8.32 12.29 13.24
N THR A 332 8.76 12.19 11.98
CA THR A 332 8.08 12.86 10.86
C THR A 332 6.83 12.14 10.34
N GLY A 333 6.58 10.89 10.77
CA GLY A 333 5.52 10.09 10.15
C GLY A 333 5.80 9.96 8.64
N ALA A 334 6.84 9.19 8.31
CA ALA A 334 7.40 9.00 6.97
C ALA A 334 8.02 10.25 6.32
N ASN A 335 9.37 10.31 6.30
CA ASN A 335 10.05 11.03 5.24
C ASN A 335 9.70 10.36 3.91
N PRO A 336 9.27 11.11 2.89
CA PRO A 336 9.17 10.53 1.57
C PRO A 336 10.57 10.12 1.08
N PRO A 337 10.67 8.99 0.36
CA PRO A 337 11.87 8.67 -0.41
C PRO A 337 12.18 9.80 -1.40
N PRO A 338 13.42 9.89 -1.94
CA PRO A 338 13.69 10.73 -3.10
C PRO A 338 12.62 10.47 -4.17
N ALA A 339 12.12 11.53 -4.82
CA ALA A 339 11.17 11.38 -5.91
C ALA A 339 11.70 10.32 -6.89
N PRO A 340 10.86 9.37 -7.33
CA PRO A 340 11.29 8.35 -8.27
C PRO A 340 11.90 9.02 -9.51
N PRO A 341 12.93 8.41 -10.14
CA PRO A 341 13.53 9.00 -11.33
C PRO A 341 12.43 9.22 -12.38
N SER A 342 12.38 10.39 -13.01
CA SER A 342 11.41 10.65 -14.08
C SER A 342 11.84 9.90 -15.34
N TYR A 343 11.04 8.95 -15.82
CA TYR A 343 11.31 8.25 -17.07
C TYR A 343 10.56 8.88 -18.23
N ALA A 344 11.30 9.15 -19.32
CA ALA A 344 10.73 9.54 -20.59
C ALA A 344 10.32 8.29 -21.37
N GLY A 345 9.01 7.98 -21.34
CA GLY A 345 8.39 6.91 -22.13
C GLY A 345 8.39 5.51 -21.48
N PRO A 346 7.80 4.51 -22.18
CA PRO A 346 7.69 3.13 -21.69
C PRO A 346 9.07 2.41 -21.61
N ARG A 347 9.37 1.82 -20.45
CA ARG A 347 10.50 0.92 -20.18
C ARG A 347 10.39 -0.42 -20.92
N SER A 348 9.17 -0.84 -21.24
CA SER A 348 8.87 -2.08 -21.94
C SER A 348 9.23 -2.04 -23.42
N GLY A 349 9.45 -0.83 -23.98
CA GLY A 349 9.62 -0.62 -25.42
C GLY A 349 8.33 -0.74 -26.24
N LYS A 350 7.17 -0.91 -25.59
CA LYS A 350 5.86 -0.95 -26.27
C LYS A 350 5.35 0.46 -26.57
N GLY A 351 4.40 0.56 -27.50
CA GLY A 351 3.74 1.82 -27.87
C GLY A 351 2.66 2.29 -26.88
N TRP A 352 2.53 1.61 -25.74
CA TRP A 352 1.61 1.87 -24.63
C TRP A 352 2.30 1.43 -23.32
N LEU A 353 1.79 1.87 -22.17
CA LEU A 353 2.29 1.41 -20.87
C LEU A 353 1.73 0.01 -20.57
N THR A 354 2.56 -0.92 -20.12
CA THR A 354 2.15 -2.30 -19.80
C THR A 354 2.67 -2.76 -18.43
N GLY A 355 1.83 -3.49 -17.69
CA GLY A 355 2.11 -3.91 -16.31
C GLY A 355 1.33 -5.15 -15.86
N THR A 356 1.46 -5.49 -14.58
CA THR A 356 0.75 -6.61 -13.93
C THR A 356 0.45 -6.30 -12.46
N TYR A 357 -0.45 -7.08 -11.86
CA TYR A 357 -0.60 -7.15 -10.41
C TYR A 357 0.66 -7.77 -9.79
N PRO A 358 1.25 -7.17 -8.74
CA PRO A 358 2.29 -7.84 -7.98
C PRO A 358 1.65 -8.88 -7.04
N ASP A 359 1.62 -10.11 -7.52
CA ASP A 359 1.04 -11.27 -6.84
C ASP A 359 2.14 -12.19 -6.28
N PRO A 360 2.03 -12.76 -5.07
CA PRO A 360 0.87 -12.73 -4.15
C PRO A 360 0.80 -11.52 -3.21
N VAL A 361 1.85 -10.69 -3.16
CA VAL A 361 1.95 -9.54 -2.27
C VAL A 361 2.35 -8.32 -3.10
N MET A 362 1.65 -7.20 -2.91
CA MET A 362 1.91 -5.93 -3.59
C MET A 362 3.28 -5.35 -3.22
N ASN A 363 4.35 -5.85 -3.85
CA ASN A 363 5.71 -5.38 -3.66
C ASN A 363 6.51 -5.40 -4.98
N GLN A 364 7.62 -4.66 -4.98
CA GLN A 364 8.49 -4.53 -6.17
C GLN A 364 9.09 -5.88 -6.60
N GLN A 365 9.40 -6.78 -5.66
CA GLN A 365 10.00 -8.08 -5.98
C GLN A 365 9.06 -8.96 -6.83
N ASN A 366 7.79 -9.03 -6.45
CA ASN A 366 6.78 -9.83 -7.17
C ASN A 366 6.47 -9.22 -8.54
N LEU A 367 6.40 -7.89 -8.61
CA LEU A 367 6.27 -7.17 -9.88
C LEU A 367 7.42 -7.52 -10.83
N GLU A 368 8.66 -7.31 -10.39
CA GLU A 368 9.85 -7.55 -11.23
C GLU A 368 10.02 -9.04 -11.58
N ALA A 369 9.54 -9.97 -10.75
CA ALA A 369 9.51 -11.39 -11.07
C ALA A 369 8.62 -11.69 -12.28
N PHE A 370 7.42 -11.11 -12.36
CA PHE A 370 6.56 -11.24 -13.53
C PHE A 370 7.17 -10.55 -14.76
N CYS A 371 7.70 -9.32 -14.60
CA CYS A 371 8.31 -8.58 -15.71
C CYS A 371 9.53 -9.34 -16.28
N THR A 372 10.33 -9.96 -15.42
CA THR A 372 11.43 -10.84 -15.82
C THR A 372 10.91 -12.09 -16.54
N TRP A 373 9.87 -12.73 -16.01
CA TRP A 373 9.29 -13.92 -16.61
C TRP A 373 8.74 -13.67 -18.02
N ARG A 374 8.03 -12.55 -18.22
CA ARG A 374 7.48 -12.17 -19.54
C ARG A 374 8.55 -11.73 -20.54
N GLY A 375 9.76 -11.41 -20.06
CA GLY A 375 10.91 -11.04 -20.88
C GLY A 375 10.98 -9.58 -21.30
N ALA A 376 10.27 -8.68 -20.60
CA ALA A 376 10.33 -7.24 -20.81
C ALA A 376 10.00 -6.48 -19.51
N PRO A 377 10.69 -5.36 -19.20
CA PRO A 377 10.38 -4.53 -18.03
C PRO A 377 8.92 -4.08 -18.02
N CYS A 378 8.33 -3.90 -16.83
CA CYS A 378 7.02 -3.27 -16.71
C CYS A 378 7.13 -1.74 -16.64
N ASP A 379 6.15 -1.06 -17.21
CA ASP A 379 6.05 0.40 -17.25
C ASP A 379 5.30 0.95 -16.04
N PHE A 380 4.28 0.21 -15.61
CA PHE A 380 3.44 0.55 -14.47
C PHE A 380 3.03 -0.70 -13.67
N THR A 381 2.44 -0.46 -12.51
CA THR A 381 1.74 -1.48 -11.70
C THR A 381 0.42 -0.90 -11.19
N LEU A 382 -0.65 -1.68 -11.25
CA LEU A 382 -1.89 -1.36 -10.55
C LEU A 382 -1.75 -1.80 -9.09
N LEU A 383 -2.21 -0.93 -8.20
CA LEU A 383 -2.16 -1.10 -6.76
C LEU A 383 -3.51 -0.71 -6.17
N TYR A 384 -3.86 -1.31 -5.04
CA TYR A 384 -5.10 -1.00 -4.34
C TYR A 384 -4.75 -0.46 -2.96
N THR A 385 -5.39 0.63 -2.54
CA THR A 385 -5.31 1.06 -1.15
C THR A 385 -6.09 0.10 -0.27
N THR A 386 -5.60 -0.16 0.95
CA THR A 386 -6.37 -0.89 1.95
C THR A 386 -7.64 -0.08 2.31
N ARG A 387 -8.81 -0.71 2.23
CA ARG A 387 -10.12 -0.03 2.23
C ARG A 387 -10.83 0.05 3.57
N ASN A 388 -10.16 -0.29 4.68
CA ASN A 388 -10.81 -0.47 5.99
C ASN A 388 -10.83 0.78 6.89
N SER A 389 -10.13 1.85 6.52
CA SER A 389 -10.10 3.08 7.32
C SER A 389 -9.71 4.29 6.48
N TRP A 390 -10.06 5.49 6.97
CA TRP A 390 -9.67 6.73 6.32
C TRP A 390 -8.16 6.88 6.22
N ALA A 391 -7.42 6.50 7.27
CA ALA A 391 -5.96 6.54 7.25
C ALA A 391 -5.40 5.72 6.09
N ASN A 392 -5.89 4.49 5.92
CA ASN A 392 -5.38 3.59 4.88
C ASN A 392 -5.79 3.99 3.45
N VAL A 393 -6.99 4.56 3.28
CA VAL A 393 -7.48 5.03 1.98
C VAL A 393 -6.79 6.33 1.55
N SER A 394 -6.74 7.32 2.45
CA SER A 394 -6.24 8.67 2.15
C SER A 394 -4.72 8.83 2.32
N GLN A 395 -4.06 7.94 3.05
CA GLN A 395 -2.63 8.00 3.33
C GLN A 395 -2.01 6.60 3.15
N PRO A 396 -1.95 6.05 1.93
CA PRO A 396 -1.42 4.71 1.68
C PRO A 396 0.12 4.68 1.75
N VAL A 397 0.69 5.14 2.87
CA VAL A 397 2.12 5.37 3.06
C VAL A 397 2.96 4.12 2.88
N ASP A 398 2.48 2.96 3.34
CA ASP A 398 3.21 1.70 3.20
C ASP A 398 3.26 1.24 1.74
N LEU A 399 2.17 1.45 0.99
CA LEU A 399 2.12 1.18 -0.43
C LEU A 399 3.11 2.08 -1.19
N LEU A 400 3.06 3.38 -0.94
CA LEU A 400 3.96 4.34 -1.60
C LEU A 400 5.43 4.13 -1.20
N ARG A 401 5.71 3.71 0.03
CA ARG A 401 7.06 3.34 0.49
C ARG A 401 7.56 2.07 -0.18
N THR A 402 6.69 1.07 -0.35
CA THR A 402 7.05 -0.20 -1.01
C THR A 402 7.49 0.02 -2.45
N PHE A 403 6.88 0.98 -3.13
CA PHE A 403 7.24 1.34 -4.51
C PHE A 403 8.12 2.58 -4.61
N ALA A 404 8.56 3.16 -3.49
CA ALA A 404 9.38 4.37 -3.37
C ALA A 404 10.37 4.59 -4.53
N ASN A 405 11.30 3.64 -4.67
CA ASN A 405 12.39 3.69 -5.64
C ASN A 405 12.07 2.97 -6.94
N TRP A 406 10.84 2.47 -7.10
CA TRP A 406 10.45 1.79 -8.32
C TRP A 406 10.29 2.80 -9.45
N PRO A 407 11.00 2.61 -10.56
CA PRO A 407 11.08 3.59 -11.64
C PRO A 407 9.80 3.75 -12.48
N GLY A 408 8.87 2.80 -12.43
CA GLY A 408 7.64 2.89 -13.21
C GLY A 408 6.58 3.80 -12.59
N ARG A 409 5.49 4.00 -13.35
CA ARG A 409 4.32 4.77 -12.91
C ARG A 409 3.38 3.91 -12.07
N LEU A 410 2.70 4.49 -11.09
CA LEU A 410 1.69 3.76 -10.33
C LEU A 410 0.32 4.01 -10.94
N ILE A 411 -0.52 2.98 -10.99
CA ILE A 411 -1.97 3.15 -11.05
C ILE A 411 -2.49 2.80 -9.67
N ILE A 412 -3.12 3.75 -8.98
CA ILE A 412 -3.57 3.60 -7.61
C ILE A 412 -5.09 3.60 -7.60
N SER A 413 -5.68 2.43 -7.36
CA SER A 413 -7.11 2.26 -7.16
C SER A 413 -7.49 2.74 -5.76
N ILE A 414 -8.33 3.78 -5.73
CA ILE A 414 -8.79 4.44 -4.51
C ILE A 414 -10.32 4.39 -4.41
N PRO A 415 -10.89 3.81 -3.34
CA PRO A 415 -12.33 3.90 -3.10
C PRO A 415 -12.64 5.33 -2.64
N PRO A 416 -13.83 5.89 -2.93
CA PRO A 416 -14.18 7.25 -2.50
C PRO A 416 -14.33 7.40 -0.97
N PHE A 417 -14.44 6.27 -0.26
CA PHE A 417 -14.48 6.16 1.18
C PHE A 417 -14.14 4.72 1.62
N PRO A 418 -13.76 4.50 2.90
CA PRO A 418 -13.55 3.16 3.44
C PRO A 418 -14.85 2.35 3.54
N GLU A 419 -14.73 1.04 3.37
CA GLU A 419 -15.84 0.08 3.47
C GLU A 419 -16.19 -0.21 4.93
N HIS A 420 -17.44 -0.60 5.18
CA HIS A 420 -17.92 -1.12 6.47
C HIS A 420 -17.83 -0.15 7.67
N ILE A 421 -17.71 1.15 7.42
CA ILE A 421 -17.68 2.20 8.47
C ILE A 421 -18.89 3.16 8.43
N GLY A 422 -19.89 2.86 7.60
CA GLY A 422 -21.08 3.70 7.44
C GLY A 422 -20.87 4.94 6.55
N ALA A 423 -19.77 4.99 5.79
CA ALA A 423 -19.56 6.00 4.76
C ALA A 423 -20.41 5.70 3.52
N SER A 424 -20.71 6.72 2.70
CA SER A 424 -21.57 6.55 1.53
C SER A 424 -21.33 7.58 0.42
N ASN A 425 -21.76 7.25 -0.80
CA ASN A 425 -21.78 8.18 -1.94
C ASN A 425 -22.60 9.44 -1.63
N ALA A 426 -23.74 9.30 -0.94
CA ALA A 426 -24.60 10.44 -0.59
C ALA A 426 -23.89 11.44 0.34
N THR A 427 -23.19 10.95 1.36
CA THR A 427 -22.40 11.81 2.25
C THR A 427 -21.20 12.41 1.53
N CYS A 428 -20.49 11.59 0.75
CA CYS A 428 -19.36 12.04 -0.07
C CYS A 428 -19.75 13.17 -1.04
N ALA A 429 -20.91 13.06 -1.70
CA ALA A 429 -21.46 14.03 -2.64
C ALA A 429 -21.71 15.43 -2.04
N THR A 430 -21.65 15.58 -0.71
CA THR A 430 -21.77 16.88 -0.02
C THR A 430 -20.42 17.58 0.22
N GLY A 431 -19.31 16.90 -0.07
CA GLY A 431 -17.95 17.37 0.23
C GLY A 431 -17.47 17.03 1.65
N ALA A 432 -18.24 16.25 2.41
CA ALA A 432 -17.89 15.89 3.80
C ALA A 432 -16.56 15.13 3.94
N TYR A 433 -16.04 14.54 2.85
CA TYR A 433 -14.80 13.76 2.84
C TYR A 433 -13.62 14.49 2.19
N ASP A 434 -13.78 15.74 1.76
CA ASP A 434 -12.79 16.47 0.97
C ASP A 434 -11.44 16.59 1.69
N GLU A 435 -11.41 16.74 3.02
CA GLU A 435 -10.14 16.90 3.76
C GLU A 435 -9.28 15.61 3.74
N TYR A 436 -9.90 14.44 3.67
CA TYR A 436 -9.17 13.19 3.48
C TYR A 436 -8.53 13.15 2.08
N TRP A 437 -9.23 13.62 1.06
CA TRP A 437 -8.74 13.62 -0.32
C TRP A 437 -7.70 14.72 -0.60
N LYS A 438 -7.81 15.87 0.07
CA LYS A 438 -6.73 16.86 0.17
C LYS A 438 -5.49 16.30 0.87
N THR A 439 -5.68 15.46 1.87
CA THR A 439 -4.56 14.76 2.51
C THR A 439 -3.89 13.80 1.53
N PHE A 440 -4.66 13.06 0.73
CA PHE A 440 -4.11 12.20 -0.31
C PHE A 440 -3.28 12.97 -1.34
N GLY A 441 -3.75 14.12 -1.83
CA GLY A 441 -2.98 14.96 -2.75
C GLY A 441 -1.65 15.44 -2.15
N ARG A 442 -1.65 15.88 -0.88
CA ARG A 442 -0.40 16.21 -0.14
C ARG A 442 0.53 15.01 0.02
N VAL A 443 -0.02 13.81 0.23
CA VAL A 443 0.76 12.57 0.32
C VAL A 443 1.42 12.24 -1.02
N LEU A 444 0.72 12.39 -2.15
CA LEU A 444 1.33 12.21 -3.47
C LEU A 444 2.51 13.18 -3.67
N ASN A 445 2.35 14.44 -3.27
CA ASN A 445 3.42 15.43 -3.33
C ASN A 445 4.63 15.05 -2.52
N ALA A 446 4.40 14.61 -1.28
CA ALA A 446 5.47 14.17 -0.40
C ALA A 446 6.28 13.07 -1.11
N TYR A 447 5.63 12.02 -1.62
CA TYR A 447 6.31 10.87 -2.21
C TYR A 447 6.81 11.07 -3.66
N GLY A 448 6.58 12.24 -4.26
CA GLY A 448 6.92 12.48 -5.67
C GLY A 448 6.13 11.58 -6.63
N ARG A 449 4.89 11.21 -6.26
CA ARG A 449 4.04 10.24 -6.96
C ARG A 449 2.84 10.87 -7.66
N GLN A 450 2.87 12.19 -7.89
CA GLN A 450 1.86 12.91 -8.66
C GLN A 450 1.73 12.38 -10.10
N ASN A 451 2.78 11.76 -10.64
CA ASN A 451 2.76 11.13 -11.97
C ASN A 451 1.93 9.82 -12.06
N SER A 452 1.14 9.50 -11.04
CA SER A 452 0.30 8.31 -10.97
C SER A 452 -1.04 8.49 -11.69
N TYR A 453 -1.62 7.38 -12.12
CA TYR A 453 -3.02 7.33 -12.58
C TYR A 453 -3.88 6.93 -11.37
N LEU A 454 -4.90 7.72 -11.03
CA LEU A 454 -5.78 7.43 -9.91
C LEU A 454 -7.07 6.80 -10.41
N ARG A 455 -7.32 5.54 -10.03
CA ARG A 455 -8.53 4.78 -10.35
C ARG A 455 -9.58 5.07 -9.27
N ILE A 456 -10.30 6.18 -9.40
CA ILE A 456 -11.31 6.60 -8.42
C ILE A 456 -12.58 5.77 -8.59
N ALA A 457 -13.06 5.16 -7.50
CA ALA A 457 -14.37 4.49 -7.44
C ALA A 457 -14.59 3.50 -8.60
N TRP A 458 -13.56 2.68 -8.87
CA TRP A 458 -13.54 1.74 -9.99
C TRP A 458 -14.72 0.77 -9.96
N GLU A 459 -15.11 0.30 -11.14
CA GLU A 459 -16.23 -0.63 -11.34
C GLU A 459 -17.53 -0.17 -10.64
N GLY A 460 -17.74 1.14 -10.55
CA GLY A 460 -18.98 1.70 -9.98
C GLY A 460 -20.25 1.26 -10.72
N ASN A 461 -20.12 0.69 -11.93
CA ASN A 461 -21.20 0.09 -12.70
C ASN A 461 -21.52 -1.38 -12.35
N GLY A 462 -20.75 -2.00 -11.45
CA GLY A 462 -21.11 -3.24 -10.78
C GLY A 462 -22.01 -3.03 -9.56
N ASP A 463 -22.34 -4.10 -8.84
CA ASP A 463 -23.14 -4.10 -7.59
C ASP A 463 -22.39 -4.67 -6.38
N TRP A 464 -21.09 -4.92 -6.51
CA TRP A 464 -20.26 -5.58 -5.50
C TRP A 464 -19.46 -4.64 -4.59
N TYR A 465 -19.43 -3.33 -4.87
CA TYR A 465 -18.74 -2.35 -4.02
C TYR A 465 -19.72 -1.39 -3.33
N GLU A 466 -19.37 -0.93 -2.12
CA GLU A 466 -20.21 0.03 -1.37
C GLU A 466 -20.35 1.39 -2.08
N TRP A 467 -19.43 1.71 -3.00
CA TRP A 467 -19.51 2.90 -3.84
C TRP A 467 -20.21 2.67 -5.19
N SER A 468 -20.87 1.53 -5.40
CA SER A 468 -21.65 1.29 -6.62
C SER A 468 -22.60 2.45 -6.93
N ALA A 469 -22.78 2.76 -8.20
CA ALA A 469 -23.54 3.91 -8.69
C ALA A 469 -25.06 3.68 -8.65
N THR A 470 -25.58 3.03 -7.61
CA THR A 470 -27.02 2.77 -7.44
C THR A 470 -27.82 4.07 -7.43
N ASN A 471 -27.26 5.14 -6.86
CA ASN A 471 -27.68 6.51 -7.14
C ASN A 471 -26.62 7.19 -8.00
N PRO A 472 -26.84 7.35 -9.33
CA PRO A 472 -25.84 7.90 -10.24
C PRO A 472 -25.49 9.35 -9.89
N LYS A 473 -26.45 10.14 -9.38
CA LYS A 473 -26.21 11.54 -9.00
C LYS A 473 -25.22 11.65 -7.84
N ASP A 474 -25.40 10.82 -6.81
CA ASP A 474 -24.52 10.83 -5.65
C ASP A 474 -23.13 10.29 -6.02
N TYR A 475 -23.05 9.25 -6.85
CA TYR A 475 -21.78 8.76 -7.38
C TYR A 475 -21.02 9.85 -8.14
N VAL A 476 -21.67 10.52 -9.09
CA VAL A 476 -21.05 11.58 -9.90
C VAL A 476 -20.55 12.72 -9.03
N ASN A 477 -21.39 13.21 -8.11
CA ASN A 477 -21.00 14.31 -7.24
C ASN A 477 -19.88 13.93 -6.27
N CYS A 478 -19.93 12.71 -5.72
CA CYS A 478 -18.84 12.18 -4.89
C CYS A 478 -17.52 12.12 -5.69
N TRP A 479 -17.55 11.56 -6.90
CA TRP A 479 -16.37 11.47 -7.76
C TRP A 479 -15.75 12.85 -8.01
N ARG A 480 -16.58 13.86 -8.33
CA ARG A 480 -16.14 15.25 -8.53
C ARG A 480 -15.49 15.86 -7.27
N HIS A 481 -16.10 15.67 -6.10
CA HIS A 481 -15.54 16.12 -4.84
C HIS A 481 -14.18 15.49 -4.53
N VAL A 482 -14.04 14.17 -4.74
CA VAL A 482 -12.75 13.47 -4.60
C VAL A 482 -11.70 14.06 -5.54
N ALA A 483 -12.05 14.23 -6.82
CA ALA A 483 -11.16 14.78 -7.84
C ALA A 483 -10.70 16.21 -7.51
N ASP A 484 -11.66 17.12 -7.23
CA ASP A 484 -11.37 18.52 -6.90
C ASP A 484 -10.52 18.62 -5.63
N ALA A 485 -10.80 17.81 -4.61
CA ALA A 485 -10.05 17.79 -3.37
C ALA A 485 -8.59 17.35 -3.58
N ILE A 486 -8.35 16.28 -4.35
CA ILE A 486 -7.00 15.82 -4.69
C ILE A 486 -6.25 16.91 -5.46
N ASN A 487 -6.83 17.43 -6.55
CA ASN A 487 -6.19 18.44 -7.40
C ASN A 487 -6.00 19.79 -6.70
N SER A 488 -6.80 20.11 -5.68
CA SER A 488 -6.57 21.32 -4.87
C SER A 488 -5.28 21.30 -4.03
N THR A 489 -4.61 20.14 -3.95
CA THR A 489 -3.41 19.98 -3.12
C THR A 489 -2.26 19.24 -3.80
N ALA A 490 -2.53 18.35 -4.76
CA ALA A 490 -1.49 17.72 -5.57
C ALA A 490 -0.89 18.73 -6.56
N GLU A 491 0.42 18.68 -6.78
CA GLU A 491 1.10 19.55 -7.74
C GLU A 491 2.30 18.81 -8.37
N PRO A 492 2.27 18.51 -9.70
CA PRO A 492 1.15 18.74 -10.61
C PRO A 492 -0.05 17.83 -10.31
N ASP A 493 -1.19 18.12 -10.93
CA ASP A 493 -2.36 17.24 -10.86
C ASP A 493 -2.03 15.81 -11.35
N PRO A 494 -2.45 14.77 -10.63
CA PRO A 494 -2.36 13.39 -11.10
C PRO A 494 -3.38 13.11 -12.21
N THR A 495 -3.18 12.02 -12.96
CA THR A 495 -4.14 11.62 -14.00
C THR A 495 -5.34 10.92 -13.38
N LEU A 496 -6.53 11.53 -13.45
CA LEU A 496 -7.74 10.97 -12.86
C LEU A 496 -8.48 10.06 -13.83
N CYS A 497 -8.66 8.80 -13.46
CA CYS A 497 -9.22 7.75 -14.31
C CYS A 497 -10.57 7.26 -13.80
N TRP A 498 -11.60 7.39 -14.65
CA TRP A 498 -12.92 6.80 -14.43
C TRP A 498 -12.95 5.40 -15.08
N CYS A 499 -12.93 4.36 -14.25
CA CYS A 499 -12.76 2.98 -14.71
C CYS A 499 -13.97 2.11 -14.41
N LEU A 500 -14.33 1.27 -15.38
CA LEU A 500 -15.60 0.55 -15.42
C LEU A 500 -15.38 -0.94 -15.59
N ASN A 501 -16.32 -1.75 -15.12
CA ASN A 501 -16.43 -3.14 -15.51
C ASN A 501 -16.96 -3.23 -16.95
N ALA A 502 -16.43 -4.14 -17.75
CA ALA A 502 -16.89 -4.38 -19.11
C ALA A 502 -18.28 -5.03 -19.18
N HIS A 503 -18.87 -4.98 -20.37
CA HIS A 503 -20.15 -5.60 -20.71
C HIS A 503 -21.36 -4.91 -20.04
N TYR A 504 -22.36 -5.71 -19.66
CA TYR A 504 -23.61 -5.23 -19.08
C TYR A 504 -23.37 -4.56 -17.74
N SER A 505 -23.84 -3.33 -17.59
CA SER A 505 -23.75 -2.58 -16.34
C SER A 505 -24.91 -2.94 -15.41
N GLN A 506 -24.62 -3.38 -14.19
CA GLN A 506 -25.61 -3.69 -13.16
C GLN A 506 -26.15 -2.43 -12.48
N ASN A 507 -25.31 -1.39 -12.39
CA ASN A 507 -25.67 -0.05 -11.93
C ASN A 507 -25.26 1.00 -12.97
N PRO A 508 -25.97 2.14 -13.09
CA PRO A 508 -27.12 2.59 -12.29
C PRO A 508 -28.42 1.88 -12.71
N PRO A 509 -29.60 2.18 -12.13
CA PRO A 509 -30.86 1.48 -12.44
C PRO A 509 -31.29 1.49 -13.92
N SER A 510 -30.79 2.44 -14.72
CA SER A 510 -31.01 2.47 -16.18
C SER A 510 -30.18 1.43 -16.94
N HIS A 511 -29.20 0.82 -16.28
CA HIS A 511 -28.14 -0.01 -16.85
C HIS A 511 -27.29 0.71 -17.92
N ASN A 512 -27.42 2.04 -18.00
CA ASN A 512 -26.59 2.86 -18.84
C ASN A 512 -25.42 3.43 -18.02
N PRO A 513 -24.18 2.97 -18.25
CA PRO A 513 -23.02 3.46 -17.52
C PRO A 513 -22.74 4.95 -17.78
N MET A 514 -23.30 5.56 -18.82
CA MET A 514 -23.15 6.99 -19.05
C MET A 514 -23.82 7.86 -17.98
N ASP A 515 -24.81 7.34 -17.26
CA ASP A 515 -25.48 8.07 -16.20
C ASP A 515 -24.55 8.36 -15.00
N MET A 516 -23.45 7.61 -14.86
CA MET A 516 -22.46 7.83 -13.81
C MET A 516 -21.20 8.56 -14.30
N TYR A 517 -21.18 9.07 -15.53
CA TYR A 517 -20.01 9.77 -16.06
C TYR A 517 -19.76 11.09 -15.31
N PRO A 518 -18.60 11.28 -14.64
CA PRO A 518 -18.33 12.50 -13.89
C PRO A 518 -18.21 13.77 -14.76
N GLY A 519 -17.93 13.61 -16.06
CA GLY A 519 -17.83 14.70 -17.03
C GLY A 519 -16.39 15.09 -17.38
N ASP A 520 -16.23 15.67 -18.57
CA ASP A 520 -14.92 15.96 -19.16
C ASP A 520 -14.02 16.86 -18.31
N ALA A 521 -14.58 17.72 -17.47
CA ALA A 521 -13.78 18.63 -16.62
C ALA A 521 -13.06 17.91 -15.48
N TRP A 522 -13.49 16.71 -15.11
CA TRP A 522 -12.98 15.96 -13.97
C TRP A 522 -12.22 14.69 -14.36
N VAL A 523 -12.46 14.16 -15.56
CA VAL A 523 -11.87 12.89 -16.01
C VAL A 523 -10.76 13.14 -17.03
N ASP A 524 -9.57 12.59 -16.79
CA ASP A 524 -8.45 12.60 -17.76
C ASP A 524 -8.39 11.31 -18.59
N GLY A 525 -8.76 10.19 -17.97
CA GLY A 525 -8.73 8.87 -18.59
C GLY A 525 -9.99 8.06 -18.33
N VAL A 526 -10.38 7.26 -19.31
CA VAL A 526 -11.41 6.23 -19.18
C VAL A 526 -10.72 4.88 -19.10
N GLY A 527 -11.05 4.08 -18.11
CA GLY A 527 -10.53 2.72 -17.97
C GLY A 527 -11.59 1.63 -18.08
N LEU A 528 -11.14 0.42 -18.39
CA LEU A 528 -12.00 -0.74 -18.50
C LEU A 528 -11.36 -1.97 -17.85
N ASP A 529 -12.11 -2.66 -17.00
CA ASP A 529 -11.79 -3.97 -16.46
C ASP A 529 -12.52 -5.01 -17.33
N ALA A 530 -11.77 -5.78 -18.12
CA ALA A 530 -12.23 -6.59 -19.25
C ALA A 530 -11.67 -8.01 -19.19
N TYR A 531 -12.46 -8.93 -18.67
CA TYR A 531 -12.12 -10.35 -18.56
C TYR A 531 -12.88 -11.19 -19.59
N ASP A 532 -12.37 -12.39 -19.94
CA ASP A 532 -13.11 -13.35 -20.77
C ASP A 532 -14.16 -14.15 -19.96
N HIS A 533 -14.95 -13.46 -19.14
CA HIS A 533 -16.06 -14.04 -18.40
C HIS A 533 -17.39 -13.34 -18.67
N TRP A 534 -18.49 -14.06 -18.45
CA TRP A 534 -19.85 -13.51 -18.42
C TRP A 534 -20.19 -12.49 -19.53
N PRO A 535 -20.04 -12.87 -20.82
CA PRO A 535 -19.80 -14.23 -21.33
C PRO A 535 -18.34 -14.50 -21.76
N PRO A 536 -17.92 -15.77 -21.83
CA PRO A 536 -16.57 -16.11 -22.27
C PRO A 536 -16.34 -15.85 -23.76
N SER A 537 -15.10 -15.52 -24.12
CA SER A 537 -14.64 -15.32 -25.50
C SER A 537 -13.88 -16.56 -26.02
N ARG A 538 -14.58 -17.61 -26.45
CA ARG A 538 -13.95 -18.86 -26.92
C ARG A 538 -13.49 -18.78 -28.37
N THR A 539 -14.18 -17.96 -29.15
CA THR A 539 -13.93 -17.74 -30.57
C THR A 539 -13.66 -16.26 -30.86
N LYS A 540 -12.99 -15.97 -31.97
CA LYS A 540 -12.74 -14.59 -32.39
C LYS A 540 -14.05 -13.84 -32.65
N ALA A 541 -15.07 -14.52 -33.15
CA ALA A 541 -16.38 -13.93 -33.38
C ALA A 541 -17.05 -13.49 -32.06
N GLU A 542 -16.94 -14.30 -31.00
CA GLU A 542 -17.44 -13.91 -29.66
C GLU A 542 -16.65 -12.73 -29.10
N PHE A 543 -15.32 -12.75 -29.18
CA PHE A 543 -14.47 -11.63 -28.77
C PHE A 543 -14.84 -10.34 -29.51
N ASP A 544 -14.99 -10.40 -30.83
CA ASP A 544 -15.34 -9.23 -31.65
C ASP A 544 -16.74 -8.72 -31.35
N ALA A 545 -17.71 -9.61 -31.15
CA ALA A 545 -19.05 -9.22 -30.76
C ALA A 545 -19.05 -8.50 -29.40
N GLN A 546 -18.31 -9.03 -28.41
CA GLN A 546 -18.19 -8.41 -27.09
C GLN A 546 -17.43 -7.09 -27.12
N ALA A 547 -16.34 -7.01 -27.87
CA ALA A 547 -15.56 -5.78 -28.01
C ALA A 547 -16.38 -4.64 -28.63
N ASN A 548 -17.29 -4.96 -29.56
CA ASN A 548 -18.16 -3.99 -30.25
C ASN A 548 -19.49 -3.72 -29.53
N ALA A 549 -19.87 -4.52 -28.54
CA ALA A 549 -21.10 -4.31 -27.78
C ALA A 549 -21.00 -3.03 -26.91
N PRO A 550 -22.14 -2.41 -26.54
CA PRO A 550 -22.17 -1.42 -25.48
C PRO A 550 -21.49 -1.95 -24.22
N GLY A 551 -20.59 -1.16 -23.63
CA GLY A 551 -19.77 -1.58 -22.49
C GLY A 551 -18.50 -2.36 -22.85
N GLY A 552 -18.26 -2.66 -24.14
CA GLY A 552 -17.06 -3.36 -24.61
C GLY A 552 -15.84 -2.46 -24.88
N LEU A 553 -14.73 -3.10 -25.26
CA LEU A 553 -13.44 -2.43 -25.54
C LEU A 553 -13.55 -1.30 -26.59
N ASN A 554 -14.16 -1.58 -27.75
CA ASN A 554 -14.28 -0.58 -28.81
C ASN A 554 -15.25 0.54 -28.43
N TYR A 555 -16.30 0.21 -27.68
CA TYR A 555 -17.26 1.19 -27.19
C TYR A 555 -16.57 2.25 -26.32
N TRP A 556 -15.86 1.81 -25.28
CA TRP A 556 -15.19 2.73 -24.35
C TRP A 556 -13.96 3.42 -24.94
N PHE A 557 -13.21 2.74 -25.80
CA PHE A 557 -12.12 3.37 -26.55
C PHE A 557 -12.63 4.51 -27.43
N ASN A 558 -13.71 4.29 -28.18
CA ASN A 558 -14.29 5.32 -29.05
C ASN A 558 -14.89 6.48 -28.24
N PHE A 559 -15.53 6.18 -27.11
CA PHE A 559 -16.00 7.20 -26.17
C PHE A 559 -14.84 8.08 -25.67
N ALA A 560 -13.79 7.47 -25.13
CA ALA A 560 -12.61 8.20 -24.65
C ALA A 560 -12.03 9.10 -25.74
N ARG A 561 -11.90 8.57 -26.96
CA ARG A 561 -11.44 9.33 -28.13
C ARG A 561 -12.32 10.51 -28.49
N ALA A 562 -13.64 10.33 -28.50
CA ALA A 562 -14.59 11.39 -28.80
C ALA A 562 -14.54 12.52 -27.76
N HIS A 563 -14.19 12.21 -26.52
CA HIS A 563 -14.06 13.15 -25.41
C HIS A 563 -12.62 13.65 -25.18
N ASN A 564 -11.68 13.34 -26.09
CA ASN A 564 -10.24 13.67 -25.98
C ASN A 564 -9.60 13.17 -24.68
N LYS A 565 -10.01 11.98 -24.21
CA LYS A 565 -9.50 11.32 -23.01
C LYS A 565 -8.53 10.20 -23.36
N LEU A 566 -7.66 9.87 -22.41
CA LEU A 566 -6.85 8.66 -22.47
C LEU A 566 -7.77 7.43 -22.33
N PHE A 567 -7.41 6.32 -22.97
CA PHE A 567 -8.08 5.04 -22.73
C PHE A 567 -7.10 4.03 -22.13
N GLY A 568 -7.52 3.31 -21.09
CA GLY A 568 -6.73 2.23 -20.50
C GLY A 568 -7.56 0.97 -20.28
N VAL A 569 -6.90 -0.20 -20.31
CA VAL A 569 -7.50 -1.45 -19.82
C VAL A 569 -6.95 -1.70 -18.42
N GLY A 570 -7.74 -1.31 -17.42
CA GLY A 570 -7.42 -1.30 -15.99
C GLY A 570 -7.17 -2.68 -15.44
N GLU A 571 -7.96 -3.65 -15.91
CA GLU A 571 -7.75 -5.07 -15.66
C GLU A 571 -8.11 -5.86 -16.90
N TRP A 572 -7.32 -6.85 -17.24
CA TRP A 572 -7.78 -7.90 -18.15
C TRP A 572 -7.07 -9.21 -17.84
N GLY A 573 -7.71 -10.30 -18.24
CA GLY A 573 -7.16 -11.62 -18.05
C GLY A 573 -8.13 -12.72 -18.47
N VAL A 574 -7.61 -13.93 -18.52
CA VAL A 574 -8.44 -15.13 -18.69
C VAL A 574 -9.06 -15.57 -17.36
N VAL A 575 -10.25 -16.16 -17.39
CA VAL A 575 -11.00 -16.51 -16.17
C VAL A 575 -11.21 -18.01 -16.11
N SER A 576 -10.58 -18.65 -15.13
CA SER A 576 -10.62 -20.10 -14.93
C SER A 576 -11.64 -20.55 -13.89
N THR A 577 -12.20 -19.64 -13.09
CA THR A 577 -13.04 -19.98 -11.92
C THR A 577 -14.54 -20.04 -12.19
N SER A 578 -15.01 -19.48 -13.31
CA SER A 578 -16.44 -19.31 -13.60
C SER A 578 -17.07 -20.48 -14.39
N GLY A 579 -16.46 -21.67 -14.37
CA GLY A 579 -16.96 -22.85 -15.09
C GLY A 579 -17.22 -22.56 -16.57
N ASN A 580 -18.43 -22.86 -17.06
CA ASN A 580 -18.82 -22.58 -18.45
C ASN A 580 -18.98 -21.08 -18.79
N ASN A 581 -18.84 -20.18 -17.82
CA ASN A 581 -18.91 -18.75 -18.03
C ASN A 581 -17.55 -18.06 -18.01
N GLY A 582 -16.46 -18.80 -17.74
CA GLY A 582 -15.09 -18.34 -17.94
C GLY A 582 -14.48 -18.93 -19.21
N GLY A 583 -13.51 -18.24 -19.81
CA GLY A 583 -12.82 -18.73 -20.99
C GLY A 583 -11.80 -19.84 -20.71
N GLY A 584 -11.38 -20.01 -19.45
CA GLY A 584 -10.38 -21.00 -19.04
C GLY A 584 -8.97 -20.66 -19.54
N ASP A 585 -8.12 -21.67 -19.73
CA ASP A 585 -6.77 -21.49 -20.28
C ASP A 585 -6.82 -21.12 -21.77
N ASN A 586 -7.05 -19.83 -22.04
CA ASN A 586 -7.43 -19.31 -23.35
C ASN A 586 -6.31 -18.48 -24.01
N ALA A 587 -5.38 -19.16 -24.68
CA ALA A 587 -4.28 -18.51 -25.41
C ALA A 587 -4.75 -17.57 -26.53
N ASN A 588 -5.92 -17.83 -27.11
CA ASN A 588 -6.45 -17.00 -28.18
C ASN A 588 -6.94 -15.64 -27.66
N TYR A 589 -7.56 -15.59 -26.47
CA TYR A 589 -7.94 -14.32 -25.85
C TYR A 589 -6.71 -13.43 -25.60
N ILE A 590 -5.61 -14.00 -25.11
CA ILE A 590 -4.33 -13.29 -24.96
C ILE A 590 -3.86 -12.69 -26.30
N GLN A 591 -3.93 -13.48 -27.37
CA GLN A 591 -3.58 -13.02 -28.71
C GLN A 591 -4.46 -11.85 -29.17
N TRP A 592 -5.78 -11.96 -29.03
CA TRP A 592 -6.70 -10.95 -29.55
C TRP A 592 -6.64 -9.64 -28.77
N MET A 593 -6.48 -9.70 -27.46
CA MET A 593 -6.21 -8.53 -26.63
C MET A 593 -4.91 -7.84 -27.06
N TYR A 594 -3.83 -8.60 -27.26
CA TYR A 594 -2.57 -8.04 -27.73
C TYR A 594 -2.68 -7.40 -29.12
N ASP A 595 -3.33 -8.07 -30.08
CA ASP A 595 -3.56 -7.52 -31.42
C ASP A 595 -4.39 -6.24 -31.35
N TRP A 596 -5.38 -6.19 -30.45
CA TRP A 596 -6.15 -4.99 -30.17
C TRP A 596 -5.26 -3.88 -29.63
N PHE A 597 -4.36 -4.14 -28.67
CA PHE A 597 -3.43 -3.13 -28.17
C PHE A 597 -2.50 -2.61 -29.25
N VAL A 598 -1.92 -3.48 -30.08
CA VAL A 598 -1.07 -3.10 -31.22
C VAL A 598 -1.83 -2.21 -32.20
N ALA A 599 -3.09 -2.53 -32.51
CA ALA A 599 -3.90 -1.75 -33.45
C ALA A 599 -4.21 -0.32 -32.95
N HIS A 600 -4.25 -0.12 -31.63
CA HIS A 600 -4.64 1.14 -30.97
C HIS A 600 -3.46 1.90 -30.33
N ALA A 601 -2.26 1.32 -30.33
CA ALA A 601 -1.02 1.96 -29.88
C ALA A 601 -0.80 3.29 -30.61
N GLY A 602 -0.48 4.35 -29.87
CA GLY A 602 -0.32 5.71 -30.41
C GLY A 602 -1.61 6.37 -30.94
N LYS A 603 -2.77 5.71 -30.79
CA LYS A 603 -4.08 6.23 -31.24
C LYS A 603 -5.03 6.54 -30.09
N GLY A 604 -4.56 6.58 -28.84
CA GLY A 604 -5.37 6.89 -27.65
C GLY A 604 -5.30 5.84 -26.54
N LEU A 605 -4.77 4.65 -26.83
CA LEU A 605 -4.43 3.66 -25.81
C LEU A 605 -3.24 4.17 -24.97
N ALA A 606 -3.46 4.36 -23.68
CA ALA A 606 -2.46 4.79 -22.72
C ALA A 606 -1.80 3.61 -22.02
N TYR A 607 -2.59 2.66 -21.52
CA TYR A 607 -2.07 1.54 -20.74
C TYR A 607 -2.93 0.27 -20.83
N GLU A 608 -2.33 -0.88 -20.52
CA GLU A 608 -3.02 -2.14 -20.25
C GLU A 608 -2.36 -2.91 -19.12
N TYR A 609 -3.18 -3.60 -18.33
CA TYR A 609 -2.75 -4.32 -17.14
C TYR A 609 -3.26 -5.75 -17.14
N TYR A 610 -2.35 -6.72 -17.08
CA TYR A 610 -2.75 -8.11 -16.90
C TYR A 610 -2.94 -8.44 -15.41
N PHE A 611 -4.13 -8.90 -15.00
CA PHE A 611 -4.41 -9.25 -13.60
C PHE A 611 -3.91 -10.67 -13.29
N ASN A 612 -2.62 -10.85 -13.07
CA ASN A 612 -2.06 -12.18 -12.75
C ASN A 612 -2.36 -12.59 -11.31
N ASN A 613 -3.38 -13.42 -11.08
CA ASN A 613 -3.73 -13.91 -9.75
C ASN A 613 -4.20 -15.38 -9.77
N CYS A 614 -3.85 -16.14 -8.73
CA CYS A 614 -4.27 -17.54 -8.57
C CYS A 614 -4.97 -17.82 -7.23
N ASP A 615 -5.36 -16.78 -6.50
CA ASP A 615 -5.97 -16.96 -5.18
C ASP A 615 -7.30 -17.71 -5.29
N PRO A 616 -7.65 -18.52 -4.28
CA PRO A 616 -8.98 -19.08 -4.16
C PRO A 616 -10.05 -17.99 -4.19
N ASN A 617 -11.20 -18.26 -4.82
CA ASN A 617 -12.35 -17.35 -4.94
C ASN A 617 -12.13 -16.06 -5.74
N ASN A 618 -11.06 -15.97 -6.53
CA ASN A 618 -10.84 -14.87 -7.48
C ASN A 618 -10.97 -15.37 -8.94
N VAL A 619 -10.65 -14.55 -9.95
CA VAL A 619 -10.79 -14.87 -11.38
C VAL A 619 -9.88 -16.02 -11.88
N GLY A 620 -8.80 -16.34 -11.14
CA GLY A 620 -7.90 -17.44 -11.47
C GLY A 620 -7.10 -17.23 -12.76
N SER A 621 -6.70 -15.98 -13.03
CA SER A 621 -6.06 -15.55 -14.27
C SER A 621 -4.54 -15.77 -14.35
N ASN A 622 -3.96 -16.44 -13.36
CA ASN A 622 -2.52 -16.68 -13.26
C ASN A 622 -1.91 -17.35 -14.50
N LEU A 623 -0.81 -16.78 -14.98
CA LEU A 623 -0.10 -17.21 -16.18
C LEU A 623 1.19 -18.00 -15.88
N TYR A 624 1.78 -17.82 -14.69
CA TYR A 624 3.15 -18.30 -14.46
C TYR A 624 3.45 -18.85 -13.07
N ARG A 625 2.73 -18.42 -12.03
CA ARG A 625 3.02 -18.88 -10.66
C ARG A 625 2.70 -20.38 -10.55
N PRO A 626 3.59 -21.18 -9.93
CA PRO A 626 3.31 -22.60 -9.69
C PRO A 626 2.09 -22.79 -8.79
N LEU A 627 1.35 -23.87 -9.04
CA LEU A 627 0.22 -24.26 -8.20
C LEU A 627 0.66 -24.56 -6.76
N SER A 628 -0.18 -24.21 -5.79
CA SER A 628 0.02 -24.47 -4.36
C SER A 628 -1.34 -24.54 -3.65
N ALA A 629 -1.34 -24.79 -2.33
CA ALA A 629 -2.57 -24.73 -1.52
C ALA A 629 -3.27 -23.36 -1.58
N THR A 630 -2.53 -22.29 -1.89
CA THR A 630 -3.03 -20.92 -1.99
C THR A 630 -2.99 -20.37 -3.42
N CYS A 631 -2.66 -21.21 -4.41
CA CYS A 631 -2.55 -20.83 -5.82
C CYS A 631 -3.15 -21.95 -6.67
N LEU A 632 -4.45 -21.86 -6.96
CA LEU A 632 -5.23 -23.00 -7.47
C LEU A 632 -5.32 -23.05 -9.01
N TYR A 633 -5.05 -21.94 -9.67
CA TYR A 633 -5.24 -21.80 -11.12
C TYR A 633 -3.92 -21.50 -11.82
N LEU A 634 -3.70 -22.13 -12.98
CA LEU A 634 -2.55 -21.87 -13.84
C LEU A 634 -2.92 -22.08 -15.31
N ASN A 635 -2.91 -20.99 -16.08
CA ASN A 635 -3.26 -20.95 -17.49
C ASN A 635 -1.99 -21.07 -18.33
N ARG A 636 -1.53 -22.30 -18.58
CA ARG A 636 -0.23 -22.57 -19.20
C ARG A 636 -0.17 -22.13 -20.66
N GLN A 637 -1.24 -22.35 -21.41
CA GLN A 637 -1.29 -21.98 -22.83
C GLN A 637 -1.36 -20.47 -22.98
N ALA A 638 -2.22 -19.81 -22.19
CA ALA A 638 -2.30 -18.37 -22.09
C ALA A 638 -0.95 -17.76 -21.69
N GLY A 639 -0.28 -18.33 -20.68
CA GLY A 639 1.00 -17.83 -20.20
C GLY A 639 2.11 -17.98 -21.23
N ALA A 640 2.16 -19.10 -21.95
CA ALA A 640 3.10 -19.29 -23.05
C ALA A 640 2.86 -18.26 -24.17
N ARG A 641 1.60 -17.99 -24.54
CA ARG A 641 1.27 -17.01 -25.56
C ARG A 641 1.60 -15.58 -25.13
N TYR A 642 1.26 -15.22 -23.88
CA TYR A 642 1.57 -13.91 -23.31
C TYR A 642 3.08 -13.67 -23.35
N LYS A 643 3.87 -14.62 -22.85
CA LYS A 643 5.33 -14.52 -22.88
C LYS A 643 5.88 -14.34 -24.29
N GLN A 644 5.36 -15.06 -25.28
CA GLN A 644 5.78 -14.94 -26.67
C GLN A 644 5.53 -13.53 -27.27
N LEU A 645 4.42 -12.89 -26.90
CA LEU A 645 4.02 -11.58 -27.43
C LEU A 645 4.74 -10.41 -26.73
N TYR A 646 5.06 -10.59 -25.45
CA TYR A 646 5.64 -9.54 -24.61
C TYR A 646 7.16 -9.60 -24.47
N SER A 647 7.80 -10.75 -24.66
CA SER A 647 9.26 -10.83 -24.72
C SER A 647 9.76 -9.98 -25.88
N GLY A 648 10.74 -9.09 -25.64
CA GLY A 648 11.25 -8.16 -26.65
C GLY A 648 11.59 -8.86 -27.97
N GLN A 649 11.11 -8.30 -29.09
CA GLN A 649 11.68 -8.60 -30.41
C GLN A 649 12.98 -7.84 -30.59
#